data_AF-A0A1B9LDT0-F1
#
_entry.id   AF-A0A1B9LDT0-F1
#
_cell.length_a   1.000
_cell.length_b   1.000
_cell.length_c   1.000
_cell.angle_alpha   90.00
_cell.angle_beta   90.00
_cell.angle_gamma   90.00
#
_symmetry.space_group_name_H-M   'P 1'
#
loop_
_entity.id
_entity.type
_entity.pdbx_description
1 polymer ?
#
loop_
_entity_poly.entity_id
_entity_poly.type
_entity_poly.pdbx_seq_one_letter_code
_entity_poly.pdbx_strand_id
1 'polypeptide(L)'
;MKLKSVTLLIISALSANYVQAKNYDATSDVTLPFNQVNERYFLTNSSSTPVNITVTDGLTVNSEGSFHLGFSGKTDTETPSVAAGDINMNINGNFQIYNDTWIGKFDTKFFTQYLGLHKDYPYDPINNDINVHVAGDINVELGADKKRGGLMILAGNVMGTGTNTSGKTTVKVDGDTNIRSGDNHLAGTTLAPAKLITRSFNLTGGDIEIIGAKTVLETTNNDSNRSSVLIGKTGKMIIMRGGTVDVSNGGNFNVVQQGILSASRGNGFVKLASDGQLNVGKNATIESTKGSLAISDQANKASQLNIEGIISFGISDSQQINNISGDNVNVKSSAKFTGTDDFIKKGLKNTATEANVSVLSANNSLKIANIKEGETKSLIQNIYGDLNFKLTGNELKFVNASNVTDFTNAWQTKAAADRQVSRYYQEVGTGSKNVAKRFSQNLAKVSYESFYNPTNNGEVISDKSLAGDLNWAVLSAMGRGNLAVENRGTTLQFNRALAGIYNNNHGLHLTEIALNSFNYTKSTLDNRMQQFSQTGKLAENDDNLWINLTHHYENTDNHRGISGYKYTSNGFIMGYDKEVIDNLLIGSAIGYESGDYKNKATSSNDSDTKNYQIQLYSNYKWPTNIVTSAYAGYSYGKNHLKANDRYNTIKENFHSNTWDIGASVGYQWQDIEQLTLTPTIGLTYVYTENSAHNVSYNNIDLVKYGKASNEALLIPIDLMANYSLWQDKESQLLLRAKTGYSFNLSDDEFDSDITINGINGLSKMSANSSNRSKNQYNVGGGITYKYNMVDINIDYQYFGESKRNSNYITALAKISF
;
A
#
# COMPACT_ATOMS: atom_id res chain seq x y z
N MET A 1 20.54 4.43 -22.96
CA MET A 1 20.91 3.00 -22.79
C MET A 1 22.15 2.94 -21.91
N LYS A 2 22.05 2.34 -20.71
CA LYS A 2 23.08 2.38 -19.67
C LYS A 2 23.54 0.94 -19.32
N LEU A 3 24.82 0.83 -18.96
CA LEU A 3 25.63 -0.33 -18.53
C LEU A 3 25.00 -1.46 -17.67
N LYS A 4 23.72 -1.37 -17.27
CA LYS A 4 23.01 -2.36 -16.45
C LYS A 4 22.70 -3.68 -17.18
N SER A 5 22.66 -3.69 -18.51
CA SER A 5 22.29 -4.91 -19.26
C SER A 5 23.41 -5.95 -19.36
N VAL A 6 24.67 -5.57 -19.15
CA VAL A 6 25.82 -6.50 -19.22
C VAL A 6 26.06 -7.21 -17.88
N THR A 7 25.75 -6.56 -16.76
CA THR A 7 25.85 -7.18 -15.42
C THR A 7 24.79 -8.25 -15.20
N LEU A 8 23.60 -8.11 -15.82
CA LEU A 8 22.54 -9.11 -15.73
C LEU A 8 22.88 -10.41 -16.49
N LEU A 9 23.64 -10.31 -17.58
CA LEU A 9 24.04 -11.48 -18.40
C LEU A 9 25.15 -12.31 -17.73
N ILE A 10 26.02 -11.68 -16.94
CA ILE A 10 27.11 -12.36 -16.22
C ILE A 10 26.61 -13.02 -14.92
N ILE A 11 25.55 -12.47 -14.29
CA ILE A 11 24.93 -13.10 -13.11
C ILE A 11 24.07 -14.30 -13.51
N SER A 12 23.40 -14.29 -14.68
CA SER A 12 22.64 -15.46 -15.16
C SER A 12 23.50 -16.64 -15.62
N ALA A 13 24.78 -16.41 -15.95
CA ALA A 13 25.70 -17.45 -16.41
C ALA A 13 26.44 -18.17 -15.25
N LEU A 14 26.41 -17.62 -14.03
CA LEU A 14 27.12 -18.17 -12.86
C LEU A 14 26.18 -18.75 -11.79
N SER A 15 24.86 -18.75 -11.99
CA SER A 15 23.87 -19.32 -11.07
C SER A 15 23.31 -20.69 -11.51
N ALA A 16 23.92 -21.36 -12.48
CA ALA A 16 23.52 -22.71 -12.88
C ALA A 16 24.25 -23.80 -12.06
N ASN A 17 24.20 -23.71 -10.73
CA ASN A 17 24.43 -24.89 -9.90
C ASN A 17 23.10 -25.66 -9.88
N TYR A 18 22.95 -26.60 -10.82
CA TYR A 18 21.91 -27.62 -10.70
C TYR A 18 22.18 -28.39 -9.41
N VAL A 19 21.34 -28.19 -8.38
CA VAL A 19 21.29 -29.08 -7.22
C VAL A 19 20.83 -30.43 -7.74
N GLN A 20 21.77 -31.37 -7.90
CA GLN A 20 21.47 -32.70 -8.39
C GLN A 20 20.69 -33.44 -7.28
N ALA A 21 19.42 -33.73 -7.52
CA ALA A 21 18.65 -34.57 -6.60
C ALA A 21 19.27 -35.97 -6.56
N LYS A 22 19.58 -36.47 -5.35
CA LYS A 22 19.96 -37.87 -5.17
C LYS A 22 18.70 -38.71 -5.00
N ASN A 23 18.39 -39.49 -6.03
CA ASN A 23 17.33 -40.49 -6.00
C ASN A 23 17.94 -41.84 -5.60
N TYR A 24 17.45 -42.43 -4.51
CA TYR A 24 17.82 -43.77 -4.08
C TYR A 24 16.57 -44.64 -4.07
N ASP A 25 16.55 -45.63 -4.95
CA ASP A 25 15.45 -46.59 -5.08
C ASP A 25 15.84 -47.91 -4.40
N ALA A 26 15.19 -48.20 -3.28
CA ALA A 26 15.44 -49.39 -2.48
C ALA A 26 14.68 -50.59 -3.05
N THR A 27 15.42 -51.65 -3.35
CA THR A 27 14.90 -52.94 -3.85
C THR A 27 15.02 -54.07 -2.82
N SER A 28 15.68 -53.81 -1.68
CA SER A 28 15.88 -54.72 -0.54
C SER A 28 16.17 -53.89 0.72
N ASP A 29 16.34 -54.54 1.87
CA ASP A 29 16.66 -53.89 3.14
C ASP A 29 17.95 -53.06 3.06
N VAL A 30 17.93 -51.86 3.65
CA VAL A 30 18.99 -50.86 3.51
C VAL A 30 19.35 -50.25 4.86
N THR A 31 20.64 -50.07 5.11
CA THR A 31 21.14 -49.18 6.16
C THR A 31 21.71 -47.93 5.49
N LEU A 32 21.17 -46.75 5.82
CA LEU A 32 21.65 -45.51 5.22
C LEU A 32 23.08 -45.23 5.70
N PRO A 33 24.05 -44.99 4.79
CA PRO A 33 25.44 -44.77 5.16
C PRO A 33 25.72 -43.35 5.68
N PHE A 34 24.68 -42.54 5.86
CA PHE A 34 24.76 -41.16 6.33
C PHE A 34 23.62 -40.86 7.30
N ASN A 35 23.85 -39.87 8.16
CA ASN A 35 22.86 -39.32 9.07
C ASN A 35 22.58 -37.83 8.81
N GLN A 36 23.13 -37.27 7.72
CA GLN A 36 22.92 -35.87 7.32
C GLN A 36 22.52 -35.77 5.85
N VAL A 37 21.50 -34.95 5.58
CA VAL A 37 20.98 -34.64 4.25
C VAL A 37 21.25 -33.15 3.98
N ASN A 38 22.25 -32.89 3.13
CA ASN A 38 22.71 -31.54 2.76
C ASN A 38 22.13 -31.02 1.43
N GLU A 39 21.49 -31.90 0.69
CA GLU A 39 20.90 -31.64 -0.62
C GLU A 39 19.54 -32.34 -0.72
N ARG A 40 18.91 -32.30 -1.90
CA ARG A 40 17.63 -32.98 -2.11
C ARG A 40 17.84 -34.50 -2.21
N TYR A 41 17.23 -35.25 -1.29
CA TYR A 41 17.33 -36.70 -1.20
C TYR A 41 15.94 -37.36 -1.26
N PHE A 42 15.72 -38.19 -2.27
CA PHE A 42 14.52 -39.00 -2.43
C PHE A 42 14.85 -40.46 -2.15
N LEU A 43 14.12 -41.07 -1.23
CA LEU A 43 14.22 -42.46 -0.85
C LEU A 43 12.93 -43.16 -1.24
N THR A 44 12.97 -43.96 -2.30
CA THR A 44 11.81 -44.67 -2.83
C THR A 44 11.92 -46.17 -2.64
N ASN A 45 10.79 -46.87 -2.66
CA ASN A 45 10.73 -48.34 -2.72
C ASN A 45 10.12 -48.80 -4.05
N SER A 46 10.83 -49.67 -4.77
CA SER A 46 10.35 -50.38 -5.97
C SER A 46 10.13 -51.89 -5.76
N SER A 47 10.41 -52.41 -4.57
CA SER A 47 10.31 -53.84 -4.24
C SER A 47 8.85 -54.34 -4.18
N SER A 48 8.66 -55.60 -4.55
CA SER A 48 7.40 -56.33 -4.35
C SER A 48 7.24 -56.90 -2.93
N THR A 49 8.29 -56.86 -2.10
CA THR A 49 8.27 -57.25 -0.69
C THR A 49 8.55 -56.05 0.21
N PRO A 50 8.12 -56.06 1.48
CA PRO A 50 8.45 -54.99 2.42
C PRO A 50 9.95 -54.71 2.48
N VAL A 51 10.31 -53.43 2.59
CA VAL A 51 11.71 -52.98 2.72
C VAL A 51 11.91 -52.33 4.08
N ASN A 52 12.93 -52.80 4.80
CA ASN A 52 13.38 -52.22 6.07
C ASN A 52 14.55 -51.27 5.83
N ILE A 53 14.41 -50.04 6.30
CA ILE A 53 15.40 -48.97 6.17
C ILE A 53 15.87 -48.60 7.58
N THR A 54 17.16 -48.69 7.85
CA THR A 54 17.75 -48.34 9.15
C THR A 54 18.65 -47.12 9.03
N VAL A 55 18.48 -46.16 9.95
CA VAL A 55 19.42 -45.04 10.15
C VAL A 55 20.01 -45.17 11.55
N THR A 56 21.32 -45.43 11.63
CA THR A 56 21.97 -45.90 12.87
C THR A 56 22.14 -44.82 13.93
N ASP A 57 22.38 -43.56 13.53
CA ASP A 57 22.81 -42.47 14.43
C ASP A 57 21.96 -41.20 14.24
N GLY A 58 20.64 -41.35 14.34
CA GLY A 58 19.67 -40.28 14.05
C GLY A 58 19.68 -39.81 12.58
N LEU A 59 18.86 -38.82 12.26
CA LEU A 59 18.81 -38.23 10.91
C LEU A 59 18.66 -36.71 11.01
N THR A 60 19.46 -35.97 10.25
CA THR A 60 19.41 -34.51 10.19
C THR A 60 19.21 -34.05 8.75
N VAL A 61 18.14 -33.31 8.49
CA VAL A 61 17.90 -32.61 7.22
C VAL A 61 18.34 -31.17 7.41
N ASN A 62 19.47 -30.79 6.82
CA ASN A 62 20.06 -29.47 7.01
C ASN A 62 19.29 -28.40 6.22
N SER A 63 19.59 -27.12 6.48
CA SER A 63 18.88 -25.98 5.89
C SER A 63 18.86 -26.01 4.36
N GLU A 64 19.89 -26.54 3.72
CA GLU A 64 19.99 -26.63 2.26
C GLU A 64 19.42 -27.92 1.67
N GLY A 65 19.18 -28.94 2.49
CA GLY A 65 18.74 -30.27 2.07
C GLY A 65 17.23 -30.45 2.06
N SER A 66 16.71 -31.54 1.50
CA SER A 66 15.30 -31.93 1.71
C SER A 66 15.18 -33.43 1.63
N PHE A 67 14.39 -34.05 2.51
CA PHE A 67 14.23 -35.50 2.56
C PHE A 67 12.83 -35.93 2.16
N HIS A 68 12.73 -36.92 1.28
CA HIS A 68 11.46 -37.41 0.76
C HIS A 68 11.45 -38.94 0.83
N LEU A 69 10.50 -39.52 1.55
CA LEU A 69 10.28 -40.96 1.67
C LEU A 69 8.94 -41.34 1.04
N GLY A 70 8.96 -42.24 0.05
CA GLY A 70 7.78 -42.67 -0.70
C GLY A 70 8.01 -43.91 -1.55
N PHE A 71 7.15 -44.16 -2.54
CA PHE A 71 7.27 -45.28 -3.50
C PHE A 71 7.77 -44.79 -4.84
N SER A 72 8.43 -45.59 -5.68
CA SER A 72 8.86 -45.13 -7.02
C SER A 72 7.71 -45.08 -8.03
N GLY A 73 7.87 -44.39 -9.18
CA GLY A 73 6.90 -44.21 -10.28
C GLY A 73 6.02 -42.97 -10.11
N LYS A 74 5.76 -42.08 -11.10
CA LYS A 74 5.81 -42.10 -12.58
C LYS A 74 6.06 -40.67 -13.11
N THR A 75 6.85 -40.42 -14.17
CA THR A 75 6.71 -39.20 -15.01
C THR A 75 5.65 -39.41 -16.10
N ASP A 76 5.26 -38.39 -16.88
CA ASP A 76 4.22 -38.52 -17.94
C ASP A 76 4.46 -39.66 -18.96
N THR A 77 5.66 -40.26 -19.01
CA THR A 77 6.12 -41.23 -20.02
C THR A 77 6.40 -42.65 -19.53
N GLU A 78 6.40 -42.94 -18.23
CA GLU A 78 6.82 -44.27 -17.71
C GLU A 78 5.62 -45.22 -17.48
N THR A 79 5.82 -46.41 -16.89
CA THR A 79 4.74 -47.32 -16.45
C THR A 79 4.46 -47.13 -14.95
N PRO A 80 3.24 -47.42 -14.43
CA PRO A 80 2.95 -47.34 -13.00
C PRO A 80 3.97 -48.12 -12.17
N SER A 81 4.22 -47.67 -10.94
CA SER A 81 5.04 -48.40 -9.99
C SER A 81 4.62 -49.87 -9.90
N VAL A 82 5.59 -50.77 -9.98
CA VAL A 82 5.40 -52.20 -9.70
C VAL A 82 5.59 -52.54 -8.22
N ALA A 83 5.84 -51.54 -7.37
CA ALA A 83 6.08 -51.73 -5.95
C ALA A 83 4.85 -52.31 -5.24
N ALA A 84 5.04 -53.40 -4.50
CA ALA A 84 3.99 -54.11 -3.75
C ALA A 84 4.35 -54.31 -2.26
N GLY A 85 5.54 -53.90 -1.82
CA GLY A 85 5.96 -54.00 -0.43
C GLY A 85 5.70 -52.73 0.40
N ASP A 86 5.54 -52.89 1.71
CA ASP A 86 5.53 -51.77 2.66
C ASP A 86 6.93 -51.13 2.81
N ILE A 87 6.99 -49.91 3.33
CA ILE A 87 8.23 -49.26 3.77
C ILE A 87 8.25 -49.22 5.29
N ASN A 88 9.28 -49.81 5.90
CA ASN A 88 9.51 -49.73 7.34
C ASN A 88 10.84 -49.01 7.58
N MET A 89 10.81 -47.76 8.02
CA MET A 89 12.02 -47.00 8.35
C MET A 89 12.19 -46.89 9.87
N ASN A 90 13.38 -47.19 10.36
CA ASN A 90 13.76 -47.02 11.75
C ASN A 90 14.93 -46.03 11.88
N ILE A 91 14.71 -44.94 12.60
CA ILE A 91 15.71 -43.92 12.93
C ILE A 91 16.11 -44.11 14.38
N ASN A 92 17.30 -44.67 14.59
CA ASN A 92 17.88 -44.91 15.92
C ASN A 92 18.47 -43.60 16.46
N GLY A 93 17.62 -42.71 16.94
CA GLY A 93 18.02 -41.42 17.51
C GLY A 93 17.03 -40.32 17.18
N ASN A 94 17.50 -39.07 17.25
CA ASN A 94 16.68 -37.90 16.94
C ASN A 94 16.54 -37.70 15.43
N PHE A 95 15.40 -37.16 15.02
CA PHE A 95 15.15 -36.67 13.67
C PHE A 95 15.08 -35.14 13.67
N GLN A 96 16.14 -34.50 13.18
CA GLN A 96 16.25 -33.03 13.09
C GLN A 96 15.92 -32.54 11.69
N ILE A 97 15.06 -31.54 11.59
CA ILE A 97 14.48 -31.05 10.35
C ILE A 97 14.65 -29.54 10.29
N TYR A 98 15.62 -29.08 9.49
CA TYR A 98 15.87 -27.66 9.23
C TYR A 98 15.36 -27.20 7.85
N ASN A 99 14.74 -28.12 7.09
CA ASN A 99 14.12 -27.88 5.79
C ASN A 99 13.10 -29.00 5.45
N ASP A 100 12.43 -28.89 4.31
CA ASP A 100 11.44 -29.83 3.77
C ASP A 100 11.70 -31.32 4.05
N THR A 101 10.77 -31.95 4.78
CA THR A 101 10.77 -33.39 5.06
C THR A 101 9.41 -34.00 4.78
N TRP A 102 9.38 -34.99 3.90
CA TRP A 102 8.17 -35.57 3.34
C TRP A 102 8.17 -37.07 3.59
N ILE A 103 7.10 -37.56 4.20
CA ILE A 103 6.87 -38.98 4.48
C ILE A 103 5.47 -39.28 3.99
N GLY A 104 5.34 -39.96 2.85
CA GLY A 104 4.01 -40.23 2.34
C GLY A 104 3.90 -40.68 0.90
N LYS A 105 2.65 -40.73 0.44
CA LYS A 105 2.21 -41.16 -0.89
C LYS A 105 1.35 -40.04 -1.48
N PHE A 106 1.63 -39.59 -2.69
CA PHE A 106 1.31 -38.21 -3.08
C PHE A 106 0.81 -38.00 -4.51
N ASP A 107 -0.42 -37.48 -4.66
CA ASP A 107 -0.89 -36.96 -5.96
C ASP A 107 -0.13 -35.67 -6.35
N THR A 108 0.58 -35.69 -7.48
CA THR A 108 1.40 -34.58 -7.97
C THR A 108 0.67 -33.38 -8.52
N LYS A 109 -0.63 -33.47 -8.81
CA LYS A 109 -1.39 -32.28 -9.23
C LYS A 109 -1.41 -31.19 -8.16
N PHE A 110 -1.45 -31.57 -6.88
CA PHE A 110 -1.37 -30.62 -5.77
C PHE A 110 -0.02 -29.90 -5.74
N PHE A 111 1.08 -30.63 -5.95
CA PHE A 111 2.45 -30.12 -5.84
C PHE A 111 2.86 -29.19 -6.99
N THR A 112 2.49 -29.56 -8.21
CA THR A 112 2.81 -28.77 -9.41
C THR A 112 1.95 -27.53 -9.55
N GLN A 113 0.68 -27.55 -9.13
CA GLN A 113 -0.23 -26.41 -9.32
C GLN A 113 -0.31 -25.45 -8.12
N TYR A 114 -0.22 -25.93 -6.88
CA TYR A 114 -0.46 -25.09 -5.69
C TYR A 114 0.79 -24.69 -4.93
N LEU A 115 1.80 -25.56 -4.86
CA LEU A 115 3.04 -25.29 -4.11
C LEU A 115 4.19 -24.77 -4.98
N GLY A 116 4.03 -24.81 -6.31
CA GLY A 116 5.01 -24.28 -7.27
C GLY A 116 6.28 -25.12 -7.40
N LEU A 117 6.22 -26.41 -7.04
CA LEU A 117 7.34 -27.33 -7.10
C LEU A 117 7.39 -28.07 -8.45
N HIS A 118 8.62 -28.45 -8.85
CA HIS A 118 8.99 -28.92 -10.18
C HIS A 118 8.19 -30.15 -10.66
N LYS A 119 7.95 -30.22 -11.98
CA LYS A 119 7.15 -31.25 -12.70
C LYS A 119 7.68 -32.69 -12.58
N ASP A 120 8.77 -32.92 -11.87
CA ASP A 120 9.66 -34.03 -12.21
C ASP A 120 9.29 -35.41 -11.62
N TYR A 121 8.37 -35.60 -10.66
CA TYR A 121 8.02 -36.97 -10.19
C TYR A 121 6.60 -37.18 -9.57
N PRO A 122 5.60 -37.63 -10.36
CA PRO A 122 4.28 -38.17 -9.93
C PRO A 122 4.24 -39.46 -9.11
N TYR A 123 4.17 -39.40 -7.77
CA TYR A 123 3.89 -40.61 -6.97
C TYR A 123 2.43 -41.10 -7.11
N ASP A 124 2.17 -42.08 -7.97
CA ASP A 124 0.85 -42.72 -7.96
C ASP A 124 0.63 -43.42 -6.60
N PRO A 125 -0.46 -43.13 -5.88
CA PRO A 125 -0.66 -43.69 -4.56
C PRO A 125 -0.85 -45.22 -4.66
N ILE A 126 -0.18 -45.97 -3.79
CA ILE A 126 -0.21 -47.45 -3.73
C ILE A 126 -0.88 -47.90 -2.43
N ASN A 127 -1.46 -49.11 -2.43
CA ASN A 127 -2.20 -49.69 -1.30
C ASN A 127 -1.33 -50.21 -0.12
N ASN A 128 0.00 -50.03 -0.17
CA ASN A 128 0.95 -50.51 0.86
C ASN A 128 1.23 -49.45 1.91
N ASP A 129 1.78 -49.81 3.05
CA ASP A 129 1.99 -48.92 4.20
C ASP A 129 3.37 -48.26 4.20
N ILE A 130 3.45 -47.09 4.84
CA ILE A 130 4.72 -46.47 5.23
C ILE A 130 4.70 -46.36 6.76
N ASN A 131 5.63 -47.04 7.42
CA ASN A 131 5.82 -47.00 8.86
C ASN A 131 7.21 -46.42 9.16
N VAL A 132 7.25 -45.29 9.86
CA VAL A 132 8.51 -44.67 10.32
C VAL A 132 8.52 -44.72 11.84
N HIS A 133 9.57 -45.27 12.42
CA HIS A 133 9.83 -45.27 13.85
C HIS A 133 11.05 -44.39 14.14
N VAL A 134 10.89 -43.45 15.08
CA VAL A 134 11.96 -42.58 15.59
C VAL A 134 12.13 -42.90 17.07
N ALA A 135 13.29 -43.43 17.45
CA ALA A 135 13.57 -43.81 18.83
C ALA A 135 13.81 -42.61 19.76
N GLY A 136 14.19 -41.45 19.21
CA GLY A 136 14.38 -40.19 19.93
C GLY A 136 13.26 -39.18 19.68
N ASP A 137 13.62 -37.91 19.63
CA ASP A 137 12.72 -36.78 19.37
C ASP A 137 12.67 -36.41 17.89
N ILE A 138 11.55 -35.85 17.43
CA ILE A 138 11.49 -35.09 16.18
C ILE A 138 11.59 -33.60 16.51
N ASN A 139 12.50 -32.88 15.85
CA ASN A 139 12.67 -31.43 16.02
C ASN A 139 12.62 -30.72 14.66
N VAL A 140 11.65 -29.83 14.47
CA VAL A 140 11.48 -29.01 13.26
C VAL A 140 11.82 -27.55 13.57
N GLU A 141 12.84 -27.01 12.91
CA GLU A 141 13.33 -25.65 13.08
C GLU A 141 13.89 -25.09 11.76
N LEU A 142 13.03 -24.47 10.95
CA LEU A 142 13.46 -23.80 9.72
C LEU A 142 14.14 -22.46 10.00
N GLY A 143 15.14 -22.13 9.19
CA GLY A 143 15.80 -20.82 9.20
C GLY A 143 14.84 -19.66 8.89
N ALA A 144 15.14 -18.47 9.44
CA ALA A 144 14.26 -17.30 9.44
C ALA A 144 13.74 -16.83 8.05
N ASP A 145 14.44 -17.20 6.97
CA ASP A 145 14.12 -16.78 5.60
C ASP A 145 13.19 -17.76 4.86
N LYS A 146 12.92 -18.95 5.42
CA LYS A 146 12.10 -19.98 4.76
C LYS A 146 10.64 -19.89 5.19
N LYS A 147 9.83 -19.30 4.32
CA LYS A 147 8.37 -19.16 4.48
C LYS A 147 7.56 -20.42 4.13
N ARG A 148 8.21 -21.48 3.67
CA ARG A 148 7.58 -22.73 3.22
C ARG A 148 8.49 -23.90 3.55
N GLY A 149 7.88 -25.01 3.97
CA GLY A 149 8.57 -26.23 4.33
C GLY A 149 8.28 -26.70 5.74
N GLY A 150 8.61 -27.95 6.07
CA GLY A 150 8.34 -28.52 7.39
C GLY A 150 8.27 -30.04 7.35
N LEU A 151 7.69 -30.62 8.40
CA LEU A 151 7.35 -32.04 8.46
C LEU A 151 5.99 -32.28 7.80
N MET A 152 6.00 -33.12 6.78
CA MET A 152 4.82 -33.50 6.02
C MET A 152 4.60 -35.02 6.10
N ILE A 153 3.57 -35.45 6.83
CA ILE A 153 3.17 -36.85 6.99
C ILE A 153 1.85 -37.04 6.28
N LEU A 154 1.86 -37.75 5.16
CA LEU A 154 0.75 -37.69 4.24
C LEU A 154 0.39 -39.08 3.70
N ALA A 155 -0.91 -39.33 3.54
CA ALA A 155 -1.45 -40.61 3.12
C ALA A 155 -2.63 -40.44 2.15
N GLY A 156 -2.54 -41.08 0.99
CA GLY A 156 -3.60 -41.08 -0.02
C GLY A 156 -3.86 -39.72 -0.66
N ASN A 157 -4.99 -39.62 -1.36
CA ASN A 157 -5.35 -38.42 -2.13
C ASN A 157 -6.22 -37.45 -1.30
N VAL A 158 -5.56 -36.63 -0.49
CA VAL A 158 -6.19 -35.68 0.45
C VAL A 158 -7.07 -34.63 -0.25
N MET A 159 -6.83 -34.36 -1.55
CA MET A 159 -7.54 -33.35 -2.33
C MET A 159 -8.63 -33.92 -3.27
N GLY A 160 -8.77 -35.25 -3.36
CA GLY A 160 -9.82 -35.90 -4.14
C GLY A 160 -9.66 -35.82 -5.66
N THR A 161 -8.45 -35.60 -6.16
CA THR A 161 -8.17 -35.37 -7.59
C THR A 161 -7.77 -36.62 -8.38
N GLY A 162 -7.77 -37.79 -7.75
CA GLY A 162 -7.26 -39.07 -8.29
C GLY A 162 -7.84 -40.31 -7.59
N THR A 163 -7.27 -41.49 -7.85
CA THR A 163 -7.79 -42.79 -7.39
C THR A 163 -7.72 -42.97 -5.87
N ASN A 164 -8.74 -43.60 -5.29
CA ASN A 164 -8.79 -43.95 -3.87
C ASN A 164 -7.77 -45.05 -3.56
N THR A 165 -7.02 -44.89 -2.46
CA THR A 165 -6.02 -45.87 -2.00
C THR A 165 -6.21 -46.18 -0.53
N SER A 166 -5.73 -47.35 -0.08
CA SER A 166 -6.02 -47.90 1.25
C SER A 166 -4.84 -47.95 2.22
N GLY A 167 -3.60 -47.76 1.77
CA GLY A 167 -2.42 -47.90 2.63
C GLY A 167 -2.25 -46.69 3.57
N LYS A 168 -1.91 -46.92 4.83
CA LYS A 168 -1.67 -45.85 5.83
C LYS A 168 -0.23 -45.32 5.78
N THR A 169 -0.03 -44.14 6.38
CA THR A 169 1.30 -43.59 6.70
C THR A 169 1.35 -43.35 8.20
N THR A 170 2.19 -44.08 8.92
CA THR A 170 2.35 -43.96 10.38
C THR A 170 3.75 -43.52 10.73
N VAL A 171 3.87 -42.43 11.49
CA VAL A 171 5.12 -42.01 12.13
C VAL A 171 4.95 -42.20 13.63
N LYS A 172 5.75 -43.08 14.22
CA LYS A 172 5.82 -43.30 15.66
C LYS A 172 7.11 -42.72 16.21
N VAL A 173 6.98 -41.93 17.26
CA VAL A 173 8.08 -41.25 17.95
C VAL A 173 8.02 -41.66 19.41
N ASP A 174 9.09 -42.28 19.92
CA ASP A 174 9.15 -42.68 21.34
C ASP A 174 9.39 -41.46 22.25
N GLY A 175 10.07 -40.43 21.72
CA GLY A 175 10.25 -39.12 22.33
C GLY A 175 9.16 -38.11 21.98
N ASP A 176 9.50 -36.83 22.11
CA ASP A 176 8.60 -35.71 21.83
C ASP A 176 8.74 -35.22 20.37
N THR A 177 7.64 -34.71 19.81
CA THR A 177 7.66 -33.97 18.55
C THR A 177 7.61 -32.48 18.83
N ASN A 178 8.67 -31.77 18.48
CA ASN A 178 8.82 -30.33 18.71
C ASN A 178 8.85 -29.57 17.39
N ILE A 179 7.85 -28.73 17.15
CA ILE A 179 7.77 -27.84 15.98
C ILE A 179 7.98 -26.40 16.45
N ARG A 180 9.02 -25.75 15.93
CA ARG A 180 9.40 -24.36 16.27
C ARG A 180 9.15 -23.39 15.13
N SER A 181 9.05 -23.87 13.88
CA SER A 181 8.72 -23.08 12.69
C SER A 181 8.32 -23.99 11.52
N GLY A 182 7.87 -23.38 10.42
CA GLY A 182 7.50 -24.06 9.18
C GLY A 182 6.01 -24.38 9.04
N ASP A 183 5.66 -24.78 7.82
CA ASP A 183 4.35 -25.24 7.36
C ASP A 183 4.32 -26.78 7.42
N ASN A 184 3.62 -27.32 8.42
CA ASN A 184 3.59 -28.75 8.69
C ASN A 184 2.22 -29.33 8.34
N HIS A 185 2.19 -30.56 7.84
CA HIS A 185 0.95 -31.20 7.45
C HIS A 185 0.93 -32.64 7.94
N LEU A 186 -0.18 -33.01 8.58
CA LEU A 186 -0.56 -34.38 8.84
C LEU A 186 -1.87 -34.61 8.10
N ALA A 187 -1.84 -35.31 6.97
CA ALA A 187 -3.00 -35.37 6.09
C ALA A 187 -3.26 -36.77 5.53
N GLY A 188 -4.52 -37.18 5.59
CA GLY A 188 -4.94 -38.52 5.22
C GLY A 188 -6.36 -38.53 4.66
N THR A 189 -6.80 -39.71 4.25
CA THR A 189 -8.18 -39.97 3.87
C THR A 189 -8.75 -41.10 4.73
N THR A 190 -10.07 -41.28 4.70
CA THR A 190 -10.74 -42.38 5.43
C THR A 190 -10.21 -43.76 5.06
N LEU A 191 -9.77 -43.93 3.80
CA LEU A 191 -9.25 -45.19 3.26
C LEU A 191 -7.74 -45.31 3.49
N ALA A 192 -6.99 -44.22 3.37
CA ALA A 192 -5.55 -44.15 3.62
C ALA A 192 -5.25 -43.12 4.72
N PRO A 193 -5.32 -43.49 6.01
CA PRO A 193 -5.13 -42.56 7.10
C PRO A 193 -3.64 -42.22 7.32
N ALA A 194 -3.38 -40.98 7.73
CA ALA A 194 -2.07 -40.56 8.22
C ALA A 194 -2.10 -40.47 9.75
N LYS A 195 -1.06 -40.97 10.41
CA LYS A 195 -0.99 -41.01 11.87
C LYS A 195 0.39 -40.56 12.36
N LEU A 196 0.41 -39.62 13.29
CA LEU A 196 1.59 -39.26 14.08
C LEU A 196 1.34 -39.68 15.52
N ILE A 197 2.16 -40.60 16.04
CA ILE A 197 2.12 -41.05 17.43
C ILE A 197 3.38 -40.54 18.10
N THR A 198 3.26 -39.76 19.17
CA THR A 198 4.42 -39.20 19.88
C THR A 198 4.17 -39.20 21.39
N ARG A 199 5.21 -39.11 22.23
CA ARG A 199 5.01 -38.95 23.68
C ARG A 199 4.25 -37.66 23.98
N SER A 200 4.80 -36.54 23.55
CA SER A 200 4.19 -35.22 23.66
C SER A 200 4.41 -34.43 22.38
N PHE A 201 3.49 -33.52 22.05
CA PHE A 201 3.56 -32.66 20.88
C PHE A 201 3.64 -31.18 21.27
N ASN A 202 4.74 -30.52 20.92
CA ASN A 202 4.99 -29.11 21.25
C ASN A 202 5.08 -28.25 19.99
N LEU A 203 4.11 -27.36 19.79
CA LEU A 203 4.06 -26.39 18.70
C LEU A 203 4.34 -24.99 19.26
N THR A 204 5.57 -24.51 19.11
CA THR A 204 6.01 -23.21 19.65
C THR A 204 6.28 -22.17 18.56
N GLY A 205 5.97 -22.47 17.31
CA GLY A 205 6.02 -21.57 16.16
C GLY A 205 5.72 -22.34 14.88
N GLY A 206 5.46 -21.62 13.79
CA GLY A 206 4.91 -22.23 12.56
C GLY A 206 3.49 -22.74 12.74
N ASP A 207 3.02 -23.53 11.79
CA ASP A 207 1.69 -24.13 11.83
C ASP A 207 1.72 -25.64 11.52
N ILE A 208 0.66 -26.31 11.96
CA ILE A 208 0.37 -27.69 11.58
C ILE A 208 -1.09 -27.84 11.18
N GLU A 209 -1.32 -28.40 10.00
CA GLU A 209 -2.65 -28.77 9.52
C GLU A 209 -2.89 -30.27 9.68
N ILE A 210 -3.98 -30.64 10.37
CA ILE A 210 -4.42 -32.03 10.56
C ILE A 210 -5.68 -32.24 9.70
N ILE A 211 -5.54 -32.96 8.60
CA ILE A 211 -6.50 -32.95 7.49
C ILE A 211 -7.05 -34.37 7.24
N GLY A 212 -8.38 -34.47 7.22
CA GLY A 212 -9.09 -35.63 6.71
C GLY A 212 -9.52 -36.62 7.81
N ALA A 213 -10.58 -37.37 7.51
CA ALA A 213 -11.17 -38.30 8.45
C ALA A 213 -10.21 -39.46 8.76
N LYS A 214 -10.13 -39.84 10.04
CA LYS A 214 -9.18 -40.85 10.59
C LYS A 214 -7.71 -40.46 10.51
N THR A 215 -7.40 -39.22 10.15
CA THR A 215 -6.07 -38.65 10.35
C THR A 215 -5.91 -38.26 11.81
N VAL A 216 -4.90 -38.83 12.49
CA VAL A 216 -4.78 -38.72 13.95
C VAL A 216 -3.38 -38.29 14.37
N LEU A 217 -3.29 -37.19 15.11
CA LEU A 217 -2.16 -36.89 15.98
C LEU A 217 -2.46 -37.48 17.34
N GLU A 218 -1.77 -38.54 17.73
CA GLU A 218 -1.96 -39.24 18.99
C GLU A 218 -0.78 -39.00 19.92
N THR A 219 -1.09 -38.79 21.20
CA THR A 219 -0.08 -38.69 22.26
C THR A 219 -0.12 -39.91 23.15
N THR A 220 1.05 -40.38 23.59
CA THR A 220 1.19 -41.54 24.49
C THR A 220 1.50 -41.15 25.92
N ASN A 221 1.72 -39.85 26.19
CA ASN A 221 1.88 -39.35 27.55
C ASN A 221 0.65 -39.68 28.41
N ASN A 222 0.90 -40.28 29.57
CA ASN A 222 -0.12 -40.65 30.55
C ASN A 222 0.00 -39.84 31.86
N ASP A 223 0.91 -38.87 31.94
CA ASP A 223 1.06 -37.98 33.08
C ASP A 223 0.06 -36.82 33.00
N SER A 224 -0.94 -36.84 33.86
CA SER A 224 -2.00 -35.82 33.97
C SER A 224 -1.48 -34.44 34.40
N ASN A 225 -0.26 -34.34 34.93
CA ASN A 225 0.38 -33.07 35.30
C ASN A 225 1.18 -32.45 34.15
N ARG A 226 1.39 -33.18 33.06
CA ARG A 226 2.14 -32.70 31.89
C ARG A 226 1.22 -32.43 30.72
N SER A 227 1.62 -31.47 29.90
CA SER A 227 0.96 -31.18 28.64
C SER A 227 1.29 -32.31 27.67
N SER A 228 0.29 -33.05 27.20
CA SER A 228 0.46 -33.99 26.08
C SER A 228 0.52 -33.23 24.76
N VAL A 229 -0.21 -32.11 24.65
CA VAL A 229 -0.11 -31.17 23.54
C VAL A 229 0.08 -29.76 24.09
N LEU A 230 1.06 -29.03 23.59
CA LEU A 230 1.30 -27.62 23.91
C LEU A 230 1.34 -26.79 22.62
N ILE A 231 0.51 -25.76 22.54
CA ILE A 231 0.57 -24.73 21.50
C ILE A 231 0.97 -23.41 22.18
N GLY A 232 2.15 -22.88 21.84
CA GLY A 232 2.74 -21.70 22.48
C GLY A 232 3.35 -20.71 21.50
N LYS A 233 3.89 -19.60 22.03
CA LYS A 233 4.40 -18.42 21.30
C LYS A 233 3.49 -18.02 20.15
N THR A 234 3.83 -18.35 18.90
CA THR A 234 3.09 -18.03 17.65
C THR A 234 2.59 -19.28 16.92
N GLY A 235 2.64 -20.45 17.57
CA GLY A 235 2.23 -21.73 16.98
C GLY A 235 0.74 -21.78 16.64
N LYS A 236 0.40 -22.37 15.49
CA LYS A 236 -1.00 -22.52 15.04
C LYS A 236 -1.33 -23.95 14.63
N MET A 237 -2.27 -24.57 15.33
CA MET A 237 -2.80 -25.88 14.96
C MET A 237 -4.16 -25.72 14.28
N ILE A 238 -4.32 -26.31 13.09
CA ILE A 238 -5.55 -26.25 12.30
C ILE A 238 -6.05 -27.67 12.08
N ILE A 239 -7.24 -27.98 12.58
CA ILE A 239 -7.88 -29.29 12.43
C ILE A 239 -9.03 -29.15 11.43
N MET A 240 -9.06 -30.01 10.42
CA MET A 240 -10.04 -29.89 9.34
C MET A 240 -10.49 -31.22 8.77
N ARG A 241 -11.69 -31.24 8.17
CA ARG A 241 -12.25 -32.38 7.42
C ARG A 241 -12.26 -33.71 8.18
N GLY A 242 -12.44 -33.68 9.50
CA GLY A 242 -12.49 -34.86 10.35
C GLY A 242 -11.15 -35.29 10.96
N GLY A 243 -10.11 -34.46 10.82
CA GLY A 243 -8.85 -34.64 11.54
C GLY A 243 -9.06 -34.67 13.04
N THR A 244 -8.21 -35.44 13.74
CA THR A 244 -8.33 -35.65 15.19
C THR A 244 -7.00 -35.46 15.90
N VAL A 245 -7.03 -34.76 17.03
CA VAL A 245 -5.96 -34.79 18.02
C VAL A 245 -6.41 -35.65 19.19
N ASP A 246 -5.73 -36.76 19.43
CA ASP A 246 -6.06 -37.72 20.48
C ASP A 246 -5.05 -37.62 21.64
N VAL A 247 -5.54 -37.10 22.77
CA VAL A 247 -4.84 -37.04 24.05
C VAL A 247 -5.56 -37.90 25.10
N SER A 248 -6.30 -38.92 24.68
CA SER A 248 -7.10 -39.76 25.58
C SER A 248 -6.29 -40.69 26.48
N ASN A 249 -4.99 -40.86 26.22
CA ASN A 249 -4.09 -41.63 27.09
C ASN A 249 -3.70 -40.89 28.38
N GLY A 250 -3.93 -39.57 28.46
CA GLY A 250 -3.65 -38.75 29.63
C GLY A 250 -3.00 -37.41 29.28
N GLY A 251 -2.78 -36.60 30.31
CA GLY A 251 -2.19 -35.25 30.20
C GLY A 251 -3.13 -34.18 29.64
N ASN A 252 -2.65 -32.95 29.65
CA ASN A 252 -3.43 -31.77 29.29
C ASN A 252 -3.17 -31.32 27.84
N PHE A 253 -4.16 -30.65 27.24
CA PHE A 253 -3.99 -29.90 26.00
C PHE A 253 -3.93 -28.41 26.37
N ASN A 254 -2.76 -27.79 26.25
CA ASN A 254 -2.58 -26.39 26.62
C ASN A 254 -2.35 -25.51 25.38
N VAL A 255 -3.18 -24.47 25.22
CA VAL A 255 -2.97 -23.39 24.27
C VAL A 255 -2.61 -22.14 25.08
N VAL A 256 -1.36 -21.70 25.01
CA VAL A 256 -0.80 -20.66 25.87
C VAL A 256 -0.11 -19.57 25.06
N GLN A 257 0.27 -18.47 25.71
CA GLN A 257 0.90 -17.33 25.05
C GLN A 257 0.02 -16.84 23.88
N GLN A 258 0.50 -16.72 22.64
CA GLN A 258 -0.32 -16.34 21.48
C GLN A 258 -0.67 -17.54 20.59
N GLY A 259 -0.61 -18.76 21.15
CA GLY A 259 -0.95 -19.99 20.43
C GLY A 259 -2.40 -20.00 19.93
N ILE A 260 -2.62 -20.66 18.80
CA ILE A 260 -3.92 -20.73 18.13
C ILE A 260 -4.33 -22.18 17.90
N LEU A 261 -5.50 -22.58 18.38
CA LEU A 261 -6.18 -23.82 18.03
C LEU A 261 -7.40 -23.49 17.15
N SER A 262 -7.44 -24.07 15.95
CA SER A 262 -8.42 -23.71 14.92
C SER A 262 -9.12 -24.93 14.34
N ALA A 263 -10.41 -24.78 14.06
CA ALA A 263 -11.12 -25.62 13.10
C ALA A 263 -11.44 -24.84 11.81
N SER A 264 -11.16 -25.46 10.66
CA SER A 264 -11.34 -24.85 9.34
C SER A 264 -11.85 -25.87 8.32
N ARG A 265 -12.57 -25.42 7.28
CA ARG A 265 -13.02 -26.24 6.13
C ARG A 265 -13.61 -27.62 6.52
N GLY A 266 -14.53 -27.64 7.47
CA GLY A 266 -15.16 -28.87 8.02
C GLY A 266 -14.84 -29.11 9.49
N ASN A 267 -15.37 -30.19 10.07
CA ASN A 267 -15.27 -30.42 11.52
C ASN A 267 -13.86 -30.87 11.93
N GLY A 268 -13.40 -30.42 13.10
CA GLY A 268 -12.19 -30.89 13.77
C GLY A 268 -12.49 -31.47 15.14
N PHE A 269 -11.69 -32.44 15.57
CA PHE A 269 -11.90 -33.18 16.81
C PHE A 269 -10.67 -33.14 17.73
N VAL A 270 -10.89 -32.90 19.01
CA VAL A 270 -9.92 -33.11 20.07
C VAL A 270 -10.52 -34.10 21.06
N LYS A 271 -9.87 -35.26 21.20
CA LYS A 271 -10.30 -36.30 22.13
C LYS A 271 -9.46 -36.23 23.40
N LEU A 272 -10.11 -35.99 24.53
CA LEU A 272 -9.45 -35.86 25.84
C LEU A 272 -9.53 -37.17 26.64
N ALA A 273 -8.67 -37.30 27.66
CA ALA A 273 -8.90 -38.26 28.73
C ALA A 273 -10.09 -37.81 29.60
N SER A 274 -10.69 -38.71 30.37
CA SER A 274 -11.87 -38.35 31.19
C SER A 274 -11.58 -37.33 32.30
N ASP A 275 -10.36 -37.32 32.83
CA ASP A 275 -9.85 -36.29 33.75
C ASP A 275 -9.04 -35.20 33.03
N GLY A 276 -8.93 -35.29 31.71
CA GLY A 276 -8.14 -34.40 30.87
C GLY A 276 -8.75 -33.01 30.75
N GLN A 277 -7.87 -32.02 30.59
CA GLN A 277 -8.26 -30.62 30.46
C GLN A 277 -7.67 -30.01 29.19
N LEU A 278 -8.49 -29.21 28.51
CA LEU A 278 -8.02 -28.24 27.52
C LEU A 278 -8.02 -26.86 28.14
N ASN A 279 -6.84 -26.25 28.29
CA ASN A 279 -6.69 -24.90 28.84
C ASN A 279 -6.28 -23.91 27.74
N VAL A 280 -7.10 -22.88 27.53
CA VAL A 280 -6.80 -21.74 26.64
C VAL A 280 -6.40 -20.54 27.50
N GLY A 281 -5.11 -20.24 27.55
CA GLY A 281 -4.55 -19.16 28.35
C GLY A 281 -4.97 -17.77 27.87
N LYS A 282 -4.77 -16.76 28.72
CA LYS A 282 -5.26 -15.38 28.55
C LYS A 282 -5.00 -14.71 27.19
N ASN A 283 -3.89 -15.03 26.53
CA ASN A 283 -3.51 -14.42 25.24
C ASN A 283 -3.69 -15.39 24.05
N ALA A 284 -4.09 -16.63 24.32
CA ALA A 284 -4.24 -17.67 23.32
C ALA A 284 -5.61 -17.61 22.67
N THR A 285 -5.75 -18.24 21.50
CA THR A 285 -7.00 -18.22 20.73
C THR A 285 -7.50 -19.64 20.47
N ILE A 286 -8.80 -19.83 20.68
CA ILE A 286 -9.56 -20.96 20.15
C ILE A 286 -10.52 -20.43 19.10
N GLU A 287 -10.48 -20.98 17.89
CA GLU A 287 -11.22 -20.44 16.75
C GLU A 287 -11.97 -21.52 15.96
N SER A 288 -13.15 -21.13 15.47
CA SER A 288 -14.03 -21.94 14.64
C SER A 288 -14.33 -21.18 13.35
N THR A 289 -13.28 -20.92 12.57
CA THR A 289 -13.29 -19.91 11.48
C THR A 289 -14.09 -20.37 10.27
N LYS A 290 -13.90 -21.63 9.85
CA LYS A 290 -14.56 -22.25 8.68
C LYS A 290 -15.02 -23.68 8.94
N GLY A 291 -14.97 -24.12 10.19
CA GLY A 291 -15.30 -25.47 10.62
C GLY A 291 -15.66 -25.51 12.10
N SER A 292 -16.50 -26.47 12.51
CA SER A 292 -16.84 -26.66 13.92
C SER A 292 -15.78 -27.46 14.65
N LEU A 293 -15.55 -27.16 15.93
CA LEU A 293 -14.56 -27.83 16.78
C LEU A 293 -15.26 -28.59 17.90
N ALA A 294 -14.98 -29.88 18.04
CA ALA A 294 -15.53 -30.71 19.11
C ALA A 294 -14.41 -31.23 20.03
N ILE A 295 -14.54 -30.96 21.33
CA ILE A 295 -13.54 -31.28 22.36
C ILE A 295 -14.21 -32.11 23.46
N SER A 296 -13.96 -33.41 23.52
CA SER A 296 -14.66 -34.30 24.47
C SER A 296 -13.85 -35.55 24.76
N ASP A 297 -14.09 -36.17 25.92
CA ASP A 297 -13.61 -37.54 26.17
C ASP A 297 -14.47 -38.61 25.49
N GLN A 298 -15.64 -38.22 24.95
CA GLN A 298 -16.71 -39.03 24.35
C GLN A 298 -17.35 -40.10 25.26
N ALA A 299 -16.57 -40.76 26.11
CA ALA A 299 -16.97 -41.90 26.92
C ALA A 299 -17.82 -41.48 28.12
N ASN A 300 -17.29 -40.59 28.97
CA ASN A 300 -17.90 -40.23 30.25
C ASN A 300 -18.41 -38.78 30.27
N LYS A 301 -18.05 -38.01 29.25
CA LYS A 301 -18.25 -36.57 29.13
C LYS A 301 -17.75 -35.83 30.37
N ALA A 302 -16.64 -36.27 30.95
CA ALA A 302 -16.13 -35.73 32.22
C ALA A 302 -15.03 -34.68 32.02
N SER A 303 -14.45 -34.60 30.82
CA SER A 303 -13.36 -33.68 30.49
C SER A 303 -13.73 -32.20 30.67
N GLN A 304 -12.72 -31.34 30.76
CA GLN A 304 -12.90 -29.90 30.98
C GLN A 304 -12.33 -29.05 29.84
N LEU A 305 -13.09 -28.04 29.42
CA LEU A 305 -12.65 -26.98 28.52
C LEU A 305 -12.62 -25.66 29.29
N ASN A 306 -11.43 -25.20 29.63
CA ASN A 306 -11.20 -23.99 30.40
C ASN A 306 -10.67 -22.87 29.48
N ILE A 307 -11.39 -21.76 29.39
CA ILE A 307 -11.05 -20.67 28.46
C ILE A 307 -10.86 -19.37 29.23
N GLU A 308 -9.61 -18.86 29.23
CA GLU A 308 -9.23 -17.55 29.73
C GLU A 308 -8.93 -16.54 28.62
N GLY A 309 -8.66 -17.05 27.41
CA GLY A 309 -8.22 -16.29 26.23
C GLY A 309 -9.32 -15.87 25.27
N ILE A 310 -9.00 -15.89 23.97
CA ILE A 310 -9.86 -15.40 22.90
C ILE A 310 -10.67 -16.56 22.31
N ILE A 311 -11.98 -16.37 22.20
CA ILE A 311 -12.91 -17.26 21.50
C ILE A 311 -13.32 -16.57 20.20
N SER A 312 -12.97 -17.16 19.06
CA SER A 312 -13.25 -16.58 17.75
C SER A 312 -14.25 -17.42 16.95
N PHE A 313 -15.33 -16.79 16.50
CA PHE A 313 -16.39 -17.44 15.73
C PHE A 313 -16.32 -17.10 14.25
N GLY A 314 -16.68 -18.08 13.42
CA GLY A 314 -16.69 -17.96 11.98
C GLY A 314 -17.93 -18.58 11.34
N ILE A 315 -17.91 -18.61 10.01
CA ILE A 315 -18.96 -19.21 9.18
C ILE A 315 -18.28 -20.19 8.24
N SER A 316 -18.88 -21.38 8.09
CA SER A 316 -18.41 -22.41 7.17
C SER A 316 -18.46 -21.94 5.71
N ASP A 317 -17.78 -22.66 4.82
CA ASP A 317 -17.90 -22.41 3.38
C ASP A 317 -19.35 -22.68 2.88
N SER A 318 -20.14 -23.50 3.58
CA SER A 318 -21.58 -23.73 3.36
C SER A 318 -22.49 -22.67 3.99
N GLN A 319 -21.92 -21.56 4.48
CA GLN A 319 -22.63 -20.43 5.10
C GLN A 319 -23.32 -20.73 6.43
N GLN A 320 -22.96 -21.82 7.11
CA GLN A 320 -23.48 -22.14 8.45
C GLN A 320 -22.57 -21.56 9.52
N ILE A 321 -23.15 -21.00 10.58
CA ILE A 321 -22.39 -20.58 11.76
C ILE A 321 -21.75 -21.82 12.38
N ASN A 322 -20.44 -21.76 12.63
CA ASN A 322 -19.73 -22.87 13.25
C ASN A 322 -19.89 -22.84 14.78
N ASN A 323 -19.73 -24.01 15.39
CA ASN A 323 -19.85 -24.19 16.83
C ASN A 323 -18.56 -24.75 17.42
N ILE A 324 -18.20 -24.25 18.61
CA ILE A 324 -17.23 -24.90 19.50
C ILE A 324 -18.03 -25.70 20.53
N SER A 325 -17.75 -27.00 20.67
CA SER A 325 -18.45 -27.86 21.63
C SER A 325 -17.48 -28.56 22.56
N GLY A 326 -17.88 -28.74 23.82
CA GLY A 326 -17.16 -29.62 24.74
C GLY A 326 -17.96 -30.16 25.91
N ASP A 327 -17.32 -30.81 26.87
CA ASP A 327 -18.02 -31.52 27.95
C ASP A 327 -18.44 -30.60 29.12
N ASN A 328 -17.46 -30.09 29.87
CA ASN A 328 -17.64 -29.11 30.94
C ASN A 328 -16.89 -27.83 30.57
N VAL A 329 -17.61 -26.85 30.06
CA VAL A 329 -17.04 -25.62 29.47
C VAL A 329 -17.08 -24.49 30.50
N ASN A 330 -15.91 -23.98 30.87
CA ASN A 330 -15.73 -22.87 31.80
C ASN A 330 -15.04 -21.69 31.11
N VAL A 331 -15.78 -20.62 30.83
CA VAL A 331 -15.27 -19.36 30.27
C VAL A 331 -15.03 -18.36 31.41
N LYS A 332 -13.77 -17.99 31.65
CA LYS A 332 -13.38 -17.05 32.71
C LYS A 332 -13.72 -15.61 32.35
N SER A 333 -13.71 -14.72 33.35
CA SER A 333 -14.03 -13.29 33.18
C SER A 333 -13.01 -12.53 32.34
N SER A 334 -11.80 -13.07 32.18
CA SER A 334 -10.75 -12.52 31.32
C SER A 334 -10.93 -12.86 29.84
N ALA A 335 -11.79 -13.83 29.52
CA ALA A 335 -11.97 -14.29 28.15
C ALA A 335 -12.59 -13.20 27.27
N LYS A 336 -12.17 -13.18 26.01
CA LYS A 336 -12.64 -12.23 25.01
C LYS A 336 -13.32 -12.98 23.88
N PHE A 337 -14.39 -12.40 23.34
CA PHE A 337 -15.08 -12.97 22.17
C PHE A 337 -14.78 -12.12 20.94
N THR A 338 -14.51 -12.77 19.82
CA THR A 338 -14.26 -12.14 18.52
C THR A 338 -15.02 -12.88 17.43
N GLY A 339 -15.22 -12.24 16.27
CA GLY A 339 -15.81 -12.85 15.10
C GLY A 339 -14.97 -12.57 13.86
N THR A 340 -14.92 -13.50 12.92
CA THR A 340 -14.30 -13.26 11.60
C THR A 340 -15.06 -12.18 10.83
N ASP A 341 -14.41 -11.53 9.86
CA ASP A 341 -15.06 -10.54 9.00
C ASP A 341 -16.32 -11.11 8.31
N ASP A 342 -16.27 -12.37 7.88
CA ASP A 342 -17.41 -13.05 7.28
C ASP A 342 -18.54 -13.28 8.29
N PHE A 343 -18.21 -13.69 9.52
CA PHE A 343 -19.18 -13.82 10.62
C PHE A 343 -19.85 -12.48 10.94
N ILE A 344 -19.07 -11.40 11.00
CA ILE A 344 -19.59 -10.06 11.21
C ILE A 344 -20.49 -9.63 10.04
N LYS A 345 -20.01 -9.70 8.80
CA LYS A 345 -20.77 -9.22 7.63
C LYS A 345 -22.08 -9.97 7.40
N LYS A 346 -22.07 -11.29 7.60
CA LYS A 346 -23.25 -12.15 7.36
C LYS A 346 -24.15 -12.22 8.59
N GLY A 347 -23.58 -12.27 9.80
CA GLY A 347 -24.35 -12.24 11.06
C GLY A 347 -25.18 -10.97 11.23
N LEU A 348 -24.74 -9.85 10.65
CA LEU A 348 -25.51 -8.60 10.60
C LEU A 348 -26.65 -8.61 9.55
N LYS A 349 -26.59 -9.47 8.52
CA LYS A 349 -27.62 -9.58 7.47
C LYS A 349 -28.75 -10.57 7.81
N ASN A 350 -28.49 -11.55 8.67
CA ASN A 350 -29.43 -12.63 8.97
C ASN A 350 -30.29 -12.33 10.21
N THR A 351 -31.10 -11.26 10.16
CA THR A 351 -31.91 -10.82 11.32
C THR A 351 -33.37 -11.30 11.34
N ALA A 352 -33.77 -12.31 10.57
CA ALA A 352 -35.17 -12.79 10.60
C ALA A 352 -35.38 -14.32 10.64
N THR A 353 -34.39 -15.15 10.29
CA THR A 353 -34.57 -16.62 10.22
C THR A 353 -33.50 -17.47 10.93
N GLU A 354 -32.34 -16.91 11.30
CA GLU A 354 -31.21 -17.62 11.94
C GLU A 354 -30.83 -17.09 13.34
N ALA A 355 -31.69 -16.28 13.96
CA ALA A 355 -31.56 -15.98 15.38
C ALA A 355 -31.65 -17.30 16.17
N ASN A 356 -30.70 -17.55 17.08
CA ASN A 356 -30.58 -18.71 17.97
C ASN A 356 -29.62 -19.85 17.57
N VAL A 357 -28.66 -19.63 16.66
CA VAL A 357 -27.61 -20.63 16.39
C VAL A 357 -26.59 -20.69 17.54
N SER A 358 -26.26 -21.90 17.97
CA SER A 358 -25.25 -22.17 19.02
C SER A 358 -23.85 -21.95 18.48
N VAL A 359 -23.10 -21.04 19.11
CA VAL A 359 -21.69 -20.76 18.77
C VAL A 359 -20.70 -21.39 19.75
N LEU A 360 -21.18 -21.66 20.96
CA LEU A 360 -20.49 -22.42 21.98
C LEU A 360 -21.51 -23.31 22.68
N SER A 361 -21.26 -24.61 22.78
CA SER A 361 -22.13 -25.55 23.49
C SER A 361 -21.35 -26.46 24.44
N ALA A 362 -22.03 -26.92 25.49
CA ALA A 362 -21.51 -27.92 26.41
C ALA A 362 -22.42 -29.15 26.47
N ASN A 363 -21.84 -30.33 26.63
CA ASN A 363 -22.60 -31.57 26.81
C ASN A 363 -23.25 -31.62 28.21
N ASN A 364 -22.56 -31.17 29.25
CA ASN A 364 -23.04 -31.25 30.63
C ASN A 364 -23.24 -29.89 31.30
N SER A 365 -22.21 -29.03 31.26
CA SER A 365 -22.28 -27.73 31.92
C SER A 365 -21.54 -26.65 31.13
N LEU A 366 -22.22 -25.52 30.89
CA LEU A 366 -21.64 -24.30 30.31
C LEU A 366 -21.68 -23.19 31.36
N LYS A 367 -20.52 -22.72 31.79
CA LYS A 367 -20.37 -21.57 32.70
C LYS A 367 -19.63 -20.46 32.00
N ILE A 368 -20.27 -19.31 31.85
CA ILE A 368 -19.65 -18.11 31.30
C ILE A 368 -19.63 -17.04 32.38
N ALA A 369 -18.44 -16.62 32.77
CA ALA A 369 -18.30 -15.56 33.75
C ALA A 369 -19.02 -14.29 33.29
N ASN A 370 -19.79 -13.69 34.19
CA ASN A 370 -20.56 -12.46 33.96
C ASN A 370 -21.72 -12.58 32.95
N ILE A 371 -22.23 -13.79 32.69
CA ILE A 371 -23.50 -14.02 31.98
C ILE A 371 -24.32 -15.05 32.77
N LYS A 372 -25.56 -14.74 33.12
CA LYS A 372 -26.49 -15.68 33.74
C LYS A 372 -27.35 -16.38 32.69
N GLU A 373 -27.90 -17.53 33.05
CA GLU A 373 -28.86 -18.21 32.18
C GLU A 373 -30.07 -17.31 31.88
N GLY A 374 -30.48 -17.26 30.61
CA GLY A 374 -31.53 -16.38 30.12
C GLY A 374 -31.10 -14.93 29.86
N GLU A 375 -29.91 -14.52 30.30
CA GLU A 375 -29.38 -13.16 30.10
C GLU A 375 -28.84 -12.98 28.67
N THR A 376 -29.25 -11.91 28.01
CA THR A 376 -28.69 -11.47 26.73
C THR A 376 -27.62 -10.42 26.98
N LYS A 377 -26.40 -10.67 26.49
CA LYS A 377 -25.27 -9.74 26.65
C LYS A 377 -24.50 -9.56 25.35
N SER A 378 -24.02 -8.34 25.12
CA SER A 378 -23.05 -8.10 24.04
C SER A 378 -21.69 -8.67 24.44
N LEU A 379 -21.21 -9.66 23.68
CA LEU A 379 -19.90 -10.27 23.91
C LEU A 379 -18.87 -9.87 22.85
N ILE A 380 -19.33 -9.59 21.63
CA ILE A 380 -18.49 -9.01 20.59
C ILE A 380 -18.98 -7.60 20.37
N GLN A 381 -18.23 -6.67 20.92
CA GLN A 381 -18.42 -5.26 20.66
C GLN A 381 -17.63 -4.93 19.39
N ASN A 382 -18.35 -4.64 18.32
CA ASN A 382 -17.73 -4.26 17.07
C ASN A 382 -18.23 -2.90 16.62
N ILE A 383 -17.57 -2.41 15.60
CA ILE A 383 -17.63 -1.07 15.09
C ILE A 383 -18.95 -0.72 14.40
N TYR A 384 -19.77 -1.73 14.13
CA TYR A 384 -21.01 -1.64 13.36
C TYR A 384 -22.26 -2.11 14.12
N GLY A 385 -22.10 -2.57 15.35
CA GLY A 385 -23.15 -3.14 16.18
C GLY A 385 -22.57 -4.05 17.25
N ASP A 386 -23.29 -4.16 18.36
CA ASP A 386 -22.95 -5.06 19.46
C ASP A 386 -23.60 -6.42 19.16
N LEU A 387 -22.81 -7.45 18.91
CA LEU A 387 -23.33 -8.80 18.66
C LEU A 387 -23.71 -9.40 20.01
N ASN A 388 -25.00 -9.69 20.16
CA ASN A 388 -25.54 -10.21 21.42
C ASN A 388 -25.64 -11.72 21.41
N PHE A 389 -25.37 -12.26 22.58
CA PHE A 389 -25.45 -13.67 22.85
C PHE A 389 -26.32 -13.90 24.08
N LYS A 390 -27.02 -15.02 24.09
CA LYS A 390 -27.86 -15.46 25.21
C LYS A 390 -27.45 -16.86 25.62
N LEU A 391 -27.19 -17.03 26.91
CA LEU A 391 -26.98 -18.33 27.51
C LEU A 391 -28.35 -19.01 27.71
N THR A 392 -28.55 -20.18 27.10
CA THR A 392 -29.79 -20.97 27.20
C THR A 392 -29.42 -22.42 27.52
N GLY A 393 -29.64 -22.86 28.77
CA GLY A 393 -29.12 -24.13 29.25
C GLY A 393 -27.61 -24.22 29.04
N ASN A 394 -27.18 -25.26 28.31
CA ASN A 394 -25.78 -25.52 28.00
C ASN A 394 -25.29 -24.89 26.69
N GLU A 395 -26.02 -23.92 26.13
CA GLU A 395 -25.69 -23.31 24.83
C GLU A 395 -25.58 -21.78 24.93
N LEU A 396 -24.52 -21.23 24.35
CA LEU A 396 -24.41 -19.80 24.05
C LEU A 396 -24.90 -19.56 22.62
N LYS A 397 -26.05 -18.91 22.50
CA LYS A 397 -26.73 -18.67 21.23
C LYS A 397 -26.48 -17.25 20.75
N PHE A 398 -26.20 -17.10 19.47
CA PHE A 398 -26.25 -15.80 18.80
C PHE A 398 -27.71 -15.39 18.61
N VAL A 399 -28.13 -14.25 19.17
CA VAL A 399 -29.56 -13.87 19.23
C VAL A 399 -29.92 -12.77 18.25
N ASN A 400 -29.10 -11.72 18.15
CA ASN A 400 -29.21 -10.64 17.16
C ASN A 400 -28.05 -9.64 17.40
N ALA A 401 -27.69 -8.82 16.41
CA ALA A 401 -27.03 -7.56 16.71
C ALA A 401 -28.11 -6.51 17.05
N SER A 402 -28.21 -6.12 18.31
CA SER A 402 -28.92 -4.88 18.61
C SER A 402 -28.05 -3.74 18.08
N ASN A 403 -28.60 -2.85 17.26
CA ASN A 403 -27.89 -1.75 16.60
C ASN A 403 -27.03 -2.15 15.38
N VAL A 404 -27.42 -3.17 14.58
CA VAL A 404 -26.86 -3.35 13.22
C VAL A 404 -27.00 -2.03 12.47
N THR A 405 -25.89 -1.51 12.00
CA THR A 405 -25.90 -0.34 11.13
C THR A 405 -26.42 -0.72 9.76
N ASP A 406 -27.63 -0.28 9.41
CA ASP A 406 -28.08 -0.35 8.02
C ASP A 406 -27.25 0.64 7.19
N PHE A 407 -26.26 0.13 6.45
CA PHE A 407 -25.40 0.96 5.62
C PHE A 407 -26.11 1.58 4.42
N THR A 408 -27.29 1.08 4.06
CA THR A 408 -28.14 1.70 3.06
C THR A 408 -28.87 2.93 3.63
N ASN A 409 -28.92 3.06 4.95
CA ASN A 409 -29.49 4.19 5.67
C ASN A 409 -28.40 5.16 6.17
N ALA A 410 -28.34 6.34 5.55
CA ALA A 410 -27.31 7.35 5.83
C ALA A 410 -27.25 7.81 7.30
N TRP A 411 -28.38 7.86 8.00
CA TRP A 411 -28.42 8.29 9.40
C TRP A 411 -27.82 7.23 10.33
N GLN A 412 -28.11 5.96 10.07
CA GLN A 412 -27.52 4.86 10.83
C GLN A 412 -26.02 4.73 10.55
N THR A 413 -25.58 4.86 9.30
CA THR A 413 -24.16 4.88 8.90
C THR A 413 -23.38 5.99 9.61
N LYS A 414 -23.93 7.21 9.63
CA LYS A 414 -23.33 8.34 10.34
C LYS A 414 -23.25 8.07 11.85
N ALA A 415 -24.31 7.55 12.46
CA ALA A 415 -24.32 7.21 13.88
C ALA A 415 -23.30 6.11 14.22
N ALA A 416 -23.06 5.16 13.33
CA ALA A 416 -22.04 4.12 13.49
C ALA A 416 -20.62 4.69 13.44
N ALA A 417 -20.33 5.56 12.47
CA ALA A 417 -19.07 6.29 12.39
C ALA A 417 -18.82 7.14 13.66
N ASP A 418 -19.84 7.88 14.13
CA ASP A 418 -19.75 8.70 15.34
C ASP A 418 -19.49 7.86 16.61
N ARG A 419 -20.15 6.68 16.74
CA ARG A 419 -19.88 5.72 17.83
C ARG A 419 -18.46 5.16 17.78
N GLN A 420 -17.94 4.96 16.59
CA GLN A 420 -16.64 4.34 16.38
C GLN A 420 -15.46 5.21 16.73
N VAL A 421 -15.53 6.42 16.22
CA VAL A 421 -14.69 7.53 16.58
C VAL A 421 -14.68 7.66 18.12
N SER A 422 -15.84 7.55 18.78
CA SER A 422 -15.94 7.65 20.23
C SER A 422 -15.29 6.48 20.99
N ARG A 423 -15.44 5.22 20.54
CA ARG A 423 -14.84 4.01 21.17
C ARG A 423 -13.33 3.97 21.02
N TYR A 424 -12.80 4.26 19.82
CA TYR A 424 -11.35 4.36 19.59
C TYR A 424 -10.70 5.36 20.58
N TYR A 425 -11.31 6.53 20.81
CA TYR A 425 -10.77 7.50 21.78
C TYR A 425 -10.90 7.11 23.25
N GLN A 426 -11.75 6.14 23.59
CA GLN A 426 -11.78 5.58 24.94
C GLN A 426 -10.58 4.65 25.17
N GLU A 427 -10.04 4.03 24.12
CA GLU A 427 -8.92 3.08 24.20
C GLU A 427 -7.54 3.76 24.08
N VAL A 428 -7.40 4.87 23.34
CA VAL A 428 -6.06 5.44 22.99
C VAL A 428 -5.62 6.65 23.87
N GLY A 429 -6.47 7.18 24.74
CA GLY A 429 -6.09 8.31 25.63
C GLY A 429 -6.16 9.71 24.99
N THR A 430 -6.38 10.73 25.81
CA THR A 430 -7.11 11.98 25.48
C THR A 430 -6.39 13.05 24.63
N GLY A 431 -5.16 12.86 24.16
CA GLY A 431 -4.43 13.86 23.36
C GLY A 431 -4.94 14.00 21.90
N SER A 432 -5.37 12.89 21.30
CA SER A 432 -5.71 12.74 19.87
C SER A 432 -7.21 12.98 19.56
N LYS A 433 -7.99 13.31 20.61
CA LYS A 433 -9.46 13.21 20.66
C LYS A 433 -10.21 14.21 19.78
N ASN A 434 -9.60 15.36 19.47
CA ASN A 434 -10.27 16.44 18.72
C ASN A 434 -9.88 16.46 17.23
N VAL A 435 -8.66 16.05 16.88
CA VAL A 435 -8.13 16.09 15.51
C VAL A 435 -8.72 14.94 14.69
N ALA A 436 -8.64 13.72 15.21
CA ALA A 436 -9.13 12.55 14.49
C ALA A 436 -10.67 12.47 14.49
N LYS A 437 -11.38 13.02 15.50
CA LYS A 437 -12.85 13.13 15.51
C LYS A 437 -13.34 13.97 14.34
N ARG A 438 -12.67 15.10 14.09
CA ARG A 438 -12.99 16.02 12.99
C ARG A 438 -12.59 15.43 11.64
N PHE A 439 -11.49 14.69 11.56
CA PHE A 439 -11.06 13.99 10.34
C PHE A 439 -12.05 12.89 9.91
N SER A 440 -12.48 12.03 10.83
CA SER A 440 -13.48 10.99 10.53
C SER A 440 -14.86 11.58 10.19
N GLN A 441 -15.26 12.69 10.83
CA GLN A 441 -16.47 13.42 10.45
C GLN A 441 -16.37 14.04 9.05
N ASN A 442 -15.19 14.52 8.65
CA ASN A 442 -14.94 15.05 7.31
C ASN A 442 -14.89 13.95 6.24
N LEU A 443 -14.24 12.81 6.50
CA LEU A 443 -14.25 11.66 5.59
C LEU A 443 -15.67 11.12 5.36
N ALA A 444 -16.45 10.95 6.44
CA ALA A 444 -17.84 10.49 6.36
C ALA A 444 -18.72 11.48 5.57
N LYS A 445 -18.45 12.78 5.68
CA LYS A 445 -19.15 13.83 4.95
C LYS A 445 -18.76 13.89 3.47
N VAL A 446 -17.48 13.76 3.14
CA VAL A 446 -17.01 13.72 1.73
C VAL A 446 -17.62 12.53 1.00
N SER A 447 -17.66 11.36 1.65
CA SER A 447 -18.34 10.18 1.12
C SER A 447 -19.85 10.40 0.95
N TYR A 448 -20.49 11.18 1.83
CA TYR A 448 -21.91 11.55 1.73
C TYR A 448 -22.20 12.51 0.58
N GLU A 449 -21.40 13.57 0.41
CA GLU A 449 -21.59 14.58 -0.64
C GLU A 449 -21.28 14.02 -2.05
N SER A 450 -20.32 13.11 -2.16
CA SER A 450 -20.01 12.36 -3.40
C SER A 450 -21.17 11.48 -3.87
N PHE A 451 -22.06 11.09 -2.95
CA PHE A 451 -23.18 10.18 -3.22
C PHE A 451 -24.48 10.92 -3.56
N TYR A 452 -24.63 12.17 -3.10
CA TYR A 452 -25.90 12.89 -3.10
C TYR A 452 -25.91 14.22 -3.87
N ASN A 453 -24.80 14.64 -4.49
CA ASN A 453 -24.76 15.84 -5.33
C ASN A 453 -24.61 15.50 -6.83
N PRO A 454 -25.68 15.04 -7.51
CA PRO A 454 -25.62 14.68 -8.93
C PRO A 454 -25.56 15.89 -9.88
N THR A 455 -25.61 17.13 -9.39
CA THR A 455 -25.96 18.29 -10.24
C THR A 455 -24.82 19.16 -10.75
N ASN A 456 -23.57 19.00 -10.30
CA ASN A 456 -22.48 19.92 -10.73
C ASN A 456 -21.27 19.26 -11.41
N ASN A 457 -21.16 17.94 -11.41
CA ASN A 457 -20.09 17.23 -12.10
C ASN A 457 -20.76 16.23 -13.05
N GLY A 458 -20.58 16.45 -14.36
CA GLY A 458 -21.19 15.64 -15.41
C GLY A 458 -21.05 14.13 -15.16
N GLU A 459 -22.07 13.38 -15.61
CA GLU A 459 -22.25 11.92 -15.49
C GLU A 459 -21.04 11.15 -14.97
N VAL A 460 -20.85 11.16 -13.65
CA VAL A 460 -20.00 10.16 -12.99
C VAL A 460 -20.91 9.00 -12.66
N ILE A 461 -20.91 7.98 -13.51
CA ILE A 461 -21.41 6.65 -13.16
C ILE A 461 -20.44 6.09 -12.12
N SER A 462 -20.62 6.47 -10.86
CA SER A 462 -19.91 5.82 -9.76
C SER A 462 -20.67 4.55 -9.41
N ASP A 463 -20.00 3.41 -9.54
CA ASP A 463 -20.51 2.16 -8.99
C ASP A 463 -20.56 2.30 -7.46
N LYS A 464 -21.78 2.39 -6.94
CA LYS A 464 -22.08 2.59 -5.51
C LYS A 464 -21.44 1.52 -4.62
N SER A 465 -21.13 0.34 -5.18
CA SER A 465 -20.45 -0.74 -4.46
C SER A 465 -18.98 -0.39 -4.12
N LEU A 466 -18.25 0.22 -5.04
CA LEU A 466 -16.82 0.54 -4.90
C LEU A 466 -16.55 1.68 -3.89
N ALA A 467 -17.51 2.59 -3.71
CA ALA A 467 -17.44 3.62 -2.68
C ALA A 467 -17.65 3.05 -1.26
N GLY A 468 -18.48 2.01 -1.13
CA GLY A 468 -18.62 1.22 0.09
C GLY A 468 -17.32 0.49 0.43
N ASP A 469 -16.65 -0.07 -0.57
CA ASP A 469 -15.37 -0.78 -0.42
C ASP A 469 -14.21 0.16 -0.06
N LEU A 470 -14.18 1.38 -0.61
CA LEU A 470 -13.17 2.38 -0.26
C LEU A 470 -13.34 2.88 1.18
N ASN A 471 -14.57 3.15 1.60
CA ASN A 471 -14.89 3.48 2.99
C ASN A 471 -14.54 2.30 3.92
N TRP A 472 -14.79 1.06 3.48
CA TRP A 472 -14.41 -0.16 4.22
C TRP A 472 -12.89 -0.30 4.39
N ALA A 473 -12.10 -0.06 3.34
CA ALA A 473 -10.64 -0.15 3.39
C ALA A 473 -10.03 0.89 4.34
N VAL A 474 -10.47 2.15 4.25
CA VAL A 474 -9.99 3.25 5.10
C VAL A 474 -10.40 3.04 6.57
N LEU A 475 -11.66 2.68 6.82
CA LEU A 475 -12.17 2.46 8.18
C LEU A 475 -11.61 1.18 8.81
N SER A 476 -11.37 0.11 8.03
CA SER A 476 -10.76 -1.12 8.54
C SER A 476 -9.28 -0.97 8.86
N ALA A 477 -8.56 -0.09 8.14
CA ALA A 477 -7.17 0.27 8.46
C ALA A 477 -7.08 1.08 9.77
N MET A 478 -8.01 2.02 9.98
CA MET A 478 -8.10 2.80 11.22
C MET A 478 -8.54 1.95 12.43
N GLY A 479 -9.50 1.02 12.22
CA GLY A 479 -10.09 0.20 13.28
C GLY A 479 -9.24 -0.97 13.75
N ARG A 480 -8.29 -1.47 12.94
CA ARG A 480 -7.45 -2.62 13.33
C ARG A 480 -6.28 -2.26 14.25
N GLY A 481 -5.98 -0.98 14.49
CA GLY A 481 -4.83 -0.56 15.30
C GLY A 481 -3.45 -1.04 14.79
N ASN A 482 -3.40 -1.78 13.68
CA ASN A 482 -2.18 -2.28 13.07
C ASN A 482 -1.53 -1.16 12.26
N LEU A 483 -0.71 -0.39 12.97
CA LEU A 483 0.27 0.59 12.46
C LEU A 483 1.41 -0.05 11.62
N ALA A 484 1.27 -1.31 11.22
CA ALA A 484 2.17 -2.00 10.32
C ALA A 484 1.36 -2.62 9.17
N VAL A 485 1.25 -1.88 8.07
CA VAL A 485 1.06 -2.52 6.77
C VAL A 485 2.41 -3.16 6.42
N GLU A 486 2.61 -4.42 6.81
CA GLU A 486 3.69 -5.26 6.25
C GLU A 486 3.39 -5.70 4.80
N ASN A 487 2.55 -4.96 4.08
CA ASN A 487 2.47 -5.04 2.63
C ASN A 487 3.19 -3.84 2.01
N ARG A 488 4.52 -3.94 1.96
CA ARG A 488 5.32 -3.11 1.06
C ARG A 488 4.76 -3.28 -0.35
N GLY A 489 4.05 -2.27 -0.86
CA GLY A 489 3.62 -2.20 -2.26
C GLY A 489 2.13 -2.00 -2.54
N THR A 490 1.25 -1.90 -1.53
CA THR A 490 -0.15 -1.52 -1.81
C THR A 490 -0.31 -0.01 -1.83
N THR A 491 -0.17 0.59 -3.01
CA THR A 491 -0.54 1.99 -3.24
C THR A 491 -2.06 2.12 -3.12
N LEU A 492 -2.55 2.84 -2.10
CA LEU A 492 -3.97 3.20 -2.00
C LEU A 492 -4.25 4.24 -3.09
N GLN A 493 -4.73 3.79 -4.25
CA GLN A 493 -5.17 4.70 -5.30
C GLN A 493 -6.54 5.27 -4.93
N PHE A 494 -6.55 6.52 -4.45
CA PHE A 494 -7.78 7.28 -4.30
C PHE A 494 -8.36 7.54 -5.70
N ASN A 495 -9.68 7.42 -5.83
CA ASN A 495 -10.39 7.87 -7.03
C ASN A 495 -9.96 9.32 -7.31
N ARG A 496 -9.62 9.63 -8.58
CA ARG A 496 -9.20 10.98 -9.03
C ARG A 496 -10.17 12.09 -8.59
N ALA A 497 -11.46 11.78 -8.43
CA ALA A 497 -12.46 12.71 -7.91
C ALA A 497 -12.34 12.97 -6.39
N LEU A 498 -12.01 11.95 -5.59
CA LEU A 498 -11.73 12.07 -4.15
C LEU A 498 -10.37 12.72 -3.89
N ALA A 499 -9.38 12.43 -4.73
CA ALA A 499 -8.12 13.15 -4.77
C ALA A 499 -8.36 14.62 -5.16
N GLY A 500 -9.30 14.96 -6.04
CA GLY A 500 -9.66 16.36 -6.36
C GLY A 500 -10.32 17.14 -5.22
N ILE A 501 -10.98 16.48 -4.28
CA ILE A 501 -11.59 17.10 -3.08
C ILE A 501 -10.55 17.33 -1.97
N TYR A 502 -9.48 16.52 -1.93
CA TYR A 502 -8.37 16.64 -0.95
C TYR A 502 -7.07 17.21 -1.54
N ASN A 503 -6.94 17.28 -2.87
CA ASN A 503 -5.81 17.92 -3.55
C ASN A 503 -6.02 19.40 -3.40
N ASN A 504 -5.30 19.94 -2.44
CA ASN A 504 -5.08 21.34 -2.32
C ASN A 504 -4.30 21.80 -3.56
N ASN A 505 -5.05 22.13 -4.63
CA ASN A 505 -4.53 22.62 -5.91
C ASN A 505 -3.78 23.95 -5.75
N HIS A 506 -3.75 24.51 -4.55
CA HIS A 506 -3.13 25.78 -4.21
C HIS A 506 -1.62 25.81 -4.43
N GLY A 507 -0.88 24.80 -3.93
CA GLY A 507 0.55 24.68 -4.20
C GLY A 507 0.84 24.56 -5.69
N LEU A 508 0.01 23.78 -6.41
CA LEU A 508 0.08 23.64 -7.86
C LEU A 508 -0.10 24.98 -8.58
N HIS A 509 -1.17 25.69 -8.25
CA HIS A 509 -1.49 26.97 -8.89
C HIS A 509 -0.40 28.00 -8.64
N LEU A 510 0.17 28.05 -7.44
CA LEU A 510 1.22 29.01 -7.14
C LEU A 510 2.53 28.71 -7.85
N THR A 511 2.84 27.43 -8.06
CA THR A 511 3.96 27.06 -8.93
C THR A 511 3.71 27.48 -10.37
N GLU A 512 2.49 27.29 -10.90
CA GLU A 512 2.13 27.79 -12.24
C GLU A 512 2.16 29.32 -12.32
N ILE A 513 1.66 30.03 -11.30
CA ILE A 513 1.72 31.50 -11.21
C ILE A 513 3.16 31.96 -11.20
N ALA A 514 4.05 31.33 -10.43
CA ALA A 514 5.47 31.69 -10.40
C ALA A 514 6.15 31.49 -11.77
N LEU A 515 5.83 30.40 -12.46
CA LEU A 515 6.30 30.13 -13.82
C LEU A 515 5.72 31.13 -14.84
N ASN A 516 4.51 31.63 -14.62
CA ASN A 516 3.89 32.63 -15.50
C ASN A 516 4.37 34.05 -15.20
N SER A 517 4.60 34.43 -13.94
CA SER A 517 5.23 35.70 -13.57
C SER A 517 6.60 35.85 -14.24
N PHE A 518 7.28 34.73 -14.54
CA PHE A 518 8.49 34.76 -15.36
C PHE A 518 8.22 35.25 -16.81
N ASN A 519 7.07 34.97 -17.44
CA ASN A 519 6.78 35.50 -18.79
C ASN A 519 6.78 37.03 -18.81
N TYR A 520 6.33 37.66 -17.72
CA TYR A 520 6.45 39.10 -17.55
C TYR A 520 7.91 39.56 -17.42
N THR A 521 8.68 38.92 -16.55
CA THR A 521 10.10 39.27 -16.35
C THR A 521 10.85 39.11 -17.66
N LYS A 522 10.66 38.00 -18.35
CA LYS A 522 11.19 37.74 -19.70
C LYS A 522 10.77 38.83 -20.67
N SER A 523 9.49 39.20 -20.75
CA SER A 523 9.08 40.23 -21.71
C SER A 523 9.68 41.60 -21.39
N THR A 524 9.87 41.94 -20.11
CA THR A 524 10.53 43.19 -19.71
C THR A 524 12.00 43.17 -20.12
N LEU A 525 12.71 42.08 -19.85
CA LEU A 525 14.11 41.91 -20.23
C LEU A 525 14.27 41.87 -21.75
N ASP A 526 13.43 41.13 -22.48
CA ASP A 526 13.41 41.08 -23.94
C ASP A 526 13.24 42.48 -24.53
N ASN A 527 12.27 43.26 -24.01
CA ASN A 527 12.05 44.65 -24.43
C ASN A 527 13.28 45.52 -24.17
N ARG A 528 13.93 45.38 -23.00
CA ARG A 528 15.14 46.14 -22.65
C ARG A 528 16.32 45.78 -23.56
N MET A 529 16.55 44.49 -23.78
CA MET A 529 17.61 43.98 -24.65
C MET A 529 17.37 44.44 -26.10
N GLN A 530 16.13 44.44 -26.57
CA GLN A 530 15.79 44.94 -27.91
C GLN A 530 15.97 46.45 -28.05
N GLN A 531 15.67 47.25 -27.03
CA GLN A 531 15.95 48.69 -27.05
C GLN A 531 17.44 48.96 -27.27
N PHE A 532 18.32 48.17 -26.63
CA PHE A 532 19.75 48.22 -26.93
C PHE A 532 19.99 47.94 -28.41
N SER A 533 19.43 46.86 -28.97
CA SER A 533 19.59 46.51 -30.39
C SER A 533 19.08 47.55 -31.40
N GLN A 534 18.21 48.48 -31.01
CA GLN A 534 17.60 49.47 -31.90
C GLN A 534 18.18 50.88 -31.77
N THR A 535 18.95 51.17 -30.72
CA THR A 535 19.66 52.45 -30.63
C THR A 535 20.82 52.43 -31.61
N GLY A 536 20.68 53.17 -32.72
CA GLY A 536 21.83 53.67 -33.47
C GLY A 536 22.69 54.53 -32.53
N LYS A 537 24.01 54.56 -32.76
CA LYS A 537 25.06 55.24 -31.97
C LYS A 537 24.67 56.66 -31.49
N LEU A 538 23.85 56.78 -30.45
CA LEU A 538 23.44 58.07 -29.91
C LEU A 538 24.17 58.42 -28.60
N ALA A 539 24.92 57.48 -28.02
CA ALA A 539 26.01 57.77 -27.09
C ALA A 539 26.86 56.49 -26.88
N GLU A 540 28.19 56.61 -26.90
CA GLU A 540 29.11 55.51 -26.61
C GLU A 540 29.28 55.38 -25.09
N ASN A 541 29.08 54.17 -24.55
CA ASN A 541 29.30 53.77 -23.13
C ASN A 541 28.30 54.31 -22.07
N ASP A 542 27.05 54.56 -22.43
CA ASP A 542 26.05 55.04 -21.48
C ASP A 542 25.64 53.99 -20.45
N ASP A 543 25.62 54.45 -19.20
CA ASP A 543 25.00 53.78 -18.07
C ASP A 543 23.48 53.99 -18.16
N ASN A 544 22.70 52.92 -17.96
CA ASN A 544 21.24 53.01 -18.03
C ASN A 544 20.63 52.61 -16.70
N LEU A 545 19.73 53.44 -16.20
CA LEU A 545 18.84 53.10 -15.10
C LEU A 545 17.42 53.03 -15.61
N TRP A 546 16.68 51.98 -15.26
CA TRP A 546 15.29 51.84 -15.68
C TRP A 546 14.42 51.22 -14.60
N ILE A 547 13.12 51.51 -14.69
CA ILE A 547 12.08 50.92 -13.86
C ILE A 547 10.87 50.59 -14.74
N ASN A 548 10.26 49.44 -14.49
CA ASN A 548 9.04 48.99 -15.15
C ASN A 548 7.99 48.65 -14.10
N LEU A 549 6.85 49.33 -14.16
CA LEU A 549 5.67 49.05 -13.34
C LEU A 549 4.76 48.07 -14.05
N THR A 550 4.08 47.18 -13.31
CA THR A 550 3.32 46.10 -13.93
C THR A 550 2.04 45.80 -13.21
N HIS A 551 1.00 45.56 -14.01
CA HIS A 551 -0.27 44.99 -13.61
C HIS A 551 -0.49 43.68 -14.38
N HIS A 552 -0.79 42.62 -13.65
CA HIS A 552 -1.01 41.28 -14.21
C HIS A 552 -2.37 40.74 -13.79
N TYR A 553 -3.10 40.19 -14.75
CA TYR A 553 -4.35 39.47 -14.54
C TYR A 553 -4.33 38.12 -15.25
N GLU A 554 -4.59 37.05 -14.49
CA GLU A 554 -4.66 35.69 -14.99
C GLU A 554 -5.95 34.99 -14.59
N ASN A 555 -6.51 34.24 -15.54
CA ASN A 555 -7.70 33.42 -15.34
C ASN A 555 -7.50 32.02 -15.95
N THR A 556 -7.62 31.01 -15.10
CA THR A 556 -7.42 29.60 -15.45
C THR A 556 -8.69 28.80 -15.15
N ASP A 557 -9.15 27.99 -16.11
CA ASP A 557 -10.36 27.17 -16.01
C ASP A 557 -10.10 25.79 -15.42
N ASN A 558 -11.17 25.09 -15.03
CA ASN A 558 -11.07 23.76 -14.44
C ASN A 558 -10.56 22.72 -15.47
N HIS A 559 -9.68 21.82 -15.04
CA HIS A 559 -9.12 20.77 -15.91
C HIS A 559 -8.89 19.46 -15.15
N ARG A 560 -9.42 18.34 -15.68
CA ARG A 560 -9.19 16.96 -15.16
C ARG A 560 -9.35 16.82 -13.63
N GLY A 561 -10.32 17.53 -13.05
CA GLY A 561 -10.60 17.50 -11.61
C GLY A 561 -9.77 18.49 -10.77
N ILE A 562 -8.88 19.26 -11.39
CA ILE A 562 -8.20 20.40 -10.77
C ILE A 562 -9.08 21.65 -10.93
N SER A 563 -9.39 22.31 -9.82
CA SER A 563 -10.14 23.56 -9.79
C SER A 563 -9.36 24.68 -10.47
N GLY A 564 -10.00 25.52 -11.27
CA GLY A 564 -9.37 26.72 -11.82
C GLY A 564 -9.13 27.82 -10.77
N TYR A 565 -8.43 28.87 -11.18
CA TYR A 565 -8.13 30.02 -10.31
C TYR A 565 -8.17 31.34 -11.07
N LYS A 566 -8.18 32.42 -10.30
CA LYS A 566 -7.90 33.78 -10.76
C LYS A 566 -6.73 34.34 -9.97
N TYR A 567 -5.87 35.07 -10.63
CA TYR A 567 -4.74 35.75 -10.01
C TYR A 567 -4.67 37.19 -10.52
N THR A 568 -4.39 38.13 -9.63
CA THR A 568 -4.20 39.53 -10.00
C THR A 568 -3.07 40.10 -9.17
N SER A 569 -2.10 40.74 -9.82
CA SER A 569 -0.94 41.27 -9.11
C SER A 569 -0.47 42.61 -9.66
N ASN A 570 0.24 43.32 -8.81
CA ASN A 570 0.92 44.57 -9.13
C ASN A 570 2.36 44.49 -8.65
N GLY A 571 3.27 45.09 -9.39
CA GLY A 571 4.68 45.05 -9.05
C GLY A 571 5.52 46.05 -9.82
N PHE A 572 6.82 45.98 -9.56
CA PHE A 572 7.83 46.68 -10.34
C PHE A 572 9.08 45.82 -10.49
N ILE A 573 9.84 46.08 -11.54
CA ILE A 573 11.22 45.63 -11.70
C ILE A 573 12.05 46.84 -12.12
N MET A 574 13.20 47.04 -11.48
CA MET A 574 14.13 48.09 -11.82
C MET A 574 15.51 47.49 -12.05
N GLY A 575 16.26 48.06 -12.98
CA GLY A 575 17.55 47.55 -13.36
C GLY A 575 18.54 48.62 -13.76
N TYR A 576 19.78 48.19 -13.74
CA TYR A 576 20.92 48.95 -14.23
C TYR A 576 21.65 48.09 -15.26
N ASP A 577 21.98 48.69 -16.40
CA ASP A 577 22.76 48.04 -17.44
C ASP A 577 23.68 49.01 -18.17
N LYS A 578 24.77 48.44 -18.68
CA LYS A 578 25.85 49.17 -19.33
C LYS A 578 26.36 48.39 -20.53
N GLU A 579 26.71 49.11 -21.58
CA GLU A 579 27.56 48.57 -22.64
C GLU A 579 29.00 48.44 -22.11
N VAL A 580 29.43 47.22 -21.81
CA VAL A 580 30.72 46.97 -21.15
C VAL A 580 31.88 46.91 -22.12
N ILE A 581 31.60 46.52 -23.36
CA ILE A 581 32.46 46.58 -24.55
C ILE A 581 31.55 46.80 -25.76
N ASP A 582 32.11 47.21 -26.89
CA ASP A 582 31.38 47.42 -28.13
C ASP A 582 30.41 46.25 -28.43
N ASN A 583 29.14 46.60 -28.54
CA ASN A 583 28.02 45.71 -28.83
C ASN A 583 27.61 44.72 -27.73
N LEU A 584 28.22 44.75 -26.54
CA LEU A 584 27.85 43.89 -25.40
C LEU A 584 27.23 44.70 -24.26
N LEU A 585 25.93 44.54 -24.07
CA LEU A 585 25.22 45.01 -22.88
C LEU A 585 25.26 43.95 -21.79
N ILE A 586 25.58 44.36 -20.55
CA ILE A 586 25.38 43.55 -19.34
C ILE A 586 24.55 44.36 -18.36
N GLY A 587 23.57 43.69 -17.74
CA GLY A 587 22.66 44.31 -16.80
C GLY A 587 22.23 43.42 -15.67
N SER A 588 21.77 44.06 -14.59
CA SER A 588 21.13 43.39 -13.46
C SER A 588 19.85 44.12 -13.07
N ALA A 589 18.87 43.38 -12.57
CA ALA A 589 17.60 43.93 -12.14
C ALA A 589 17.10 43.28 -10.86
N ILE A 590 16.34 44.04 -10.08
CA ILE A 590 15.61 43.58 -8.89
C ILE A 590 14.15 43.93 -9.03
N GLY A 591 13.27 43.07 -8.52
CA GLY A 591 11.83 43.28 -8.64
C GLY A 591 11.06 42.80 -7.43
N TYR A 592 9.85 43.35 -7.30
CA TYR A 592 8.87 43.00 -6.28
C TYR A 592 7.47 42.93 -6.91
N GLU A 593 6.72 41.89 -6.57
CA GLU A 593 5.34 41.69 -7.01
C GLU A 593 4.48 41.27 -5.81
N SER A 594 3.27 41.81 -5.72
CA SER A 594 2.25 41.40 -4.74
C SER A 594 0.95 41.09 -5.46
N GLY A 595 0.33 39.96 -5.14
CA GLY A 595 -0.89 39.52 -5.80
C GLY A 595 -1.92 38.87 -4.90
N ASP A 596 -3.16 38.92 -5.37
CA ASP A 596 -4.32 38.26 -4.78
C ASP A 596 -4.64 37.00 -5.58
N TYR A 597 -4.71 35.87 -4.89
CA TYR A 597 -5.06 34.57 -5.47
C TYR A 597 -6.50 34.18 -5.08
N LYS A 598 -7.29 33.66 -6.03
CA LYS A 598 -8.67 33.20 -5.79
C LYS A 598 -8.90 31.84 -6.42
N ASN A 599 -9.11 30.82 -5.59
CA ASN A 599 -9.55 29.50 -6.05
C ASN A 599 -11.05 29.53 -6.42
N LYS A 600 -11.40 29.12 -7.66
CA LYS A 600 -12.78 29.08 -8.15
C LYS A 600 -13.67 28.04 -7.44
N ALA A 601 -13.09 27.06 -6.75
CA ALA A 601 -13.84 26.04 -6.00
C ALA A 601 -14.25 26.49 -4.59
N THR A 602 -13.77 27.65 -4.11
CA THR A 602 -13.99 28.12 -2.74
C THR A 602 -15.08 29.17 -2.66
N SER A 603 -15.87 29.19 -1.58
CA SER A 603 -16.93 30.20 -1.39
C SER A 603 -16.40 31.59 -1.11
N SER A 604 -15.21 31.70 -0.49
CA SER A 604 -14.47 32.95 -0.35
C SER A 604 -12.98 32.66 -0.19
N ASN A 605 -12.13 33.55 -0.68
CA ASN A 605 -10.69 33.43 -0.55
C ASN A 605 -10.06 34.78 -0.18
N ASP A 606 -9.04 34.73 0.67
CA ASP A 606 -8.28 35.85 1.21
C ASP A 606 -6.79 35.44 1.19
N SER A 607 -6.25 35.29 -0.02
CA SER A 607 -4.90 34.75 -0.25
C SER A 607 -4.01 35.81 -0.87
N ASP A 608 -2.86 36.03 -0.25
CA ASP A 608 -1.82 36.97 -0.66
C ASP A 608 -0.51 36.26 -1.02
N THR A 609 0.06 36.68 -2.15
CA THR A 609 1.37 36.24 -2.64
C THR A 609 2.30 37.44 -2.74
N LYS A 610 3.56 37.24 -2.35
CA LYS A 610 4.62 38.25 -2.48
C LYS A 610 5.82 37.62 -3.12
N ASN A 611 6.34 38.19 -4.19
CA ASN A 611 7.50 37.68 -4.90
C ASN A 611 8.62 38.72 -4.93
N TYR A 612 9.85 38.27 -4.68
CA TYR A 612 11.07 39.08 -4.73
C TYR A 612 11.99 38.44 -5.75
N GLN A 613 12.46 39.20 -6.73
CA GLN A 613 13.28 38.66 -7.82
C GLN A 613 14.57 39.43 -8.03
N ILE A 614 15.60 38.70 -8.48
CA ILE A 614 16.86 39.23 -8.99
C ILE A 614 17.16 38.59 -10.34
N GLN A 615 17.63 39.38 -11.29
CA GLN A 615 17.86 38.99 -12.67
C GLN A 615 19.22 39.51 -13.13
N LEU A 616 19.95 38.70 -13.88
CA LEU A 616 21.15 39.08 -14.61
C LEU A 616 20.86 38.84 -16.09
N TYR A 617 21.20 39.79 -16.95
CA TYR A 617 20.97 39.68 -18.37
C TYR A 617 22.12 40.26 -19.18
N SER A 618 22.22 39.79 -20.42
CA SER A 618 23.20 40.25 -21.39
C SER A 618 22.62 40.24 -22.78
N ASN A 619 23.10 41.15 -23.62
CA ASN A 619 22.74 41.21 -25.03
C ASN A 619 23.96 41.54 -25.87
N TYR A 620 24.16 40.82 -26.96
CA TYR A 620 25.26 41.02 -27.88
C TYR A 620 24.75 41.24 -29.30
N LYS A 621 25.14 42.37 -29.91
CA LYS A 621 24.84 42.66 -31.32
C LYS A 621 26.00 42.21 -32.18
N TRP A 622 25.74 41.28 -33.09
CA TRP A 622 26.72 40.85 -34.05
C TRP A 622 26.79 41.85 -35.22
N PRO A 623 27.93 41.96 -35.91
CA PRO A 623 28.04 42.77 -37.13
C PRO A 623 27.09 42.36 -38.27
N THR A 624 26.47 41.18 -38.19
CA THR A 624 25.64 40.56 -39.22
C THR A 624 24.13 40.75 -39.01
N ASN A 625 23.70 41.80 -38.31
CA ASN A 625 22.30 42.04 -37.88
C ASN A 625 21.71 40.93 -37.00
N ILE A 626 22.54 40.00 -36.54
CA ILE A 626 22.17 38.98 -35.56
C ILE A 626 22.27 39.61 -34.17
N VAL A 627 21.31 39.29 -33.31
CA VAL A 627 21.30 39.68 -31.90
C VAL A 627 21.19 38.42 -31.06
N THR A 628 22.02 38.29 -30.03
CA THR A 628 21.94 37.18 -29.09
C THR A 628 21.77 37.70 -27.68
N SER A 629 20.81 37.14 -26.96
CA SER A 629 20.46 37.56 -25.62
C SER A 629 20.51 36.37 -24.66
N ALA A 630 20.88 36.61 -23.41
CA ALA A 630 20.86 35.60 -22.37
C ALA A 630 20.51 36.24 -21.03
N TYR A 631 19.79 35.49 -20.18
CA TYR A 631 19.46 35.90 -18.82
C TYR A 631 19.47 34.71 -17.87
N ALA A 632 19.66 35.02 -16.60
CA ALA A 632 19.53 34.08 -15.50
C ALA A 632 18.99 34.80 -14.27
N GLY A 633 18.09 34.14 -13.54
CA GLY A 633 17.30 34.75 -12.49
C GLY A 633 17.01 33.84 -11.32
N TYR A 634 16.68 34.49 -10.20
CA TYR A 634 16.17 33.86 -9.00
C TYR A 634 15.02 34.67 -8.42
N SER A 635 13.94 33.99 -8.05
CA SER A 635 12.80 34.58 -7.36
C SER A 635 12.46 33.81 -6.08
N TYR A 636 12.12 34.55 -5.03
CA TYR A 636 11.67 34.03 -3.76
C TYR A 636 10.24 34.52 -3.46
N GLY A 637 9.31 33.58 -3.32
CA GLY A 637 7.92 33.86 -3.03
C GLY A 637 7.56 33.55 -1.58
N LYS A 638 6.78 34.44 -0.94
CA LYS A 638 6.07 34.18 0.32
C LYS A 638 4.58 34.09 0.01
N ASN A 639 3.97 32.97 0.39
CA ASN A 639 2.59 32.66 0.07
C ASN A 639 1.79 32.44 1.36
N HIS A 640 0.76 33.25 1.55
CA HIS A 640 -0.24 33.06 2.60
C HIS A 640 -1.59 32.80 1.94
N LEU A 641 -2.18 31.65 2.21
CA LEU A 641 -3.46 31.28 1.63
C LEU A 641 -4.48 31.08 2.71
N LYS A 642 -5.67 31.65 2.48
CA LYS A 642 -6.80 31.47 3.38
C LYS A 642 -8.09 31.35 2.58
N ALA A 643 -8.55 30.13 2.44
CA ALA A 643 -9.82 29.81 1.80
C ALA A 643 -10.88 29.51 2.86
N ASN A 644 -12.11 29.99 2.65
CA ASN A 644 -13.26 29.46 3.38
C ASN A 644 -14.12 28.65 2.42
N ASP A 645 -14.33 27.38 2.75
CA ASP A 645 -15.44 26.60 2.23
C ASP A 645 -16.68 26.82 3.12
N ARG A 646 -17.79 26.15 2.78
CA ARG A 646 -19.08 26.30 3.50
C ARG A 646 -19.00 25.93 4.99
N TYR A 647 -17.93 25.28 5.45
CA TYR A 647 -17.81 24.66 6.76
C TYR A 647 -16.44 24.84 7.45
N ASN A 648 -15.38 25.19 6.70
CA ASN A 648 -14.02 25.30 7.21
C ASN A 648 -13.29 26.53 6.66
N THR A 649 -12.43 27.10 7.50
CA THR A 649 -11.34 27.99 7.10
C THR A 649 -10.07 27.16 6.94
N ILE A 650 -9.55 27.09 5.72
CA ILE A 650 -8.31 26.43 5.34
C ILE A 650 -7.22 27.50 5.28
N LYS A 651 -6.09 27.29 5.97
CA LYS A 651 -4.94 28.21 5.99
C LYS A 651 -3.66 27.49 5.63
N GLU A 652 -2.84 28.11 4.79
CA GLU A 652 -1.53 27.61 4.38
C GLU A 652 -0.51 28.74 4.40
N ASN A 653 0.70 28.40 4.83
CA ASN A 653 1.85 29.31 4.81
C ASN A 653 3.04 28.55 4.26
N PHE A 654 3.60 29.02 3.16
CA PHE A 654 4.79 28.42 2.58
C PHE A 654 5.58 29.41 1.72
N HIS A 655 6.79 29.01 1.35
CA HIS A 655 7.62 29.79 0.44
C HIS A 655 7.90 29.02 -0.85
N SER A 656 8.11 29.77 -1.92
CA SER A 656 8.50 29.25 -3.23
C SER A 656 9.87 29.79 -3.63
N ASN A 657 10.63 28.98 -4.36
CA ASN A 657 11.90 29.35 -4.96
C ASN A 657 11.82 29.06 -6.45
N THR A 658 12.11 30.04 -7.29
CA THR A 658 12.09 29.90 -8.75
C THR A 658 13.45 30.30 -9.30
N TRP A 659 14.01 29.46 -10.16
CA TRP A 659 15.23 29.72 -10.91
C TRP A 659 14.90 29.71 -12.38
N ASP A 660 15.43 30.68 -13.11
CA ASP A 660 15.22 30.79 -14.54
C ASP A 660 16.55 31.01 -15.26
N ILE A 661 16.66 30.45 -16.45
CA ILE A 661 17.76 30.69 -17.37
C ILE A 661 17.23 30.61 -18.79
N GLY A 662 17.67 31.52 -19.64
CA GLY A 662 17.29 31.46 -21.04
C GLY A 662 18.24 32.20 -21.94
N ALA A 663 18.17 31.85 -23.21
CA ALA A 663 18.90 32.51 -24.27
C ALA A 663 18.05 32.56 -25.54
N SER A 664 18.30 33.57 -26.37
CA SER A 664 17.63 33.74 -27.65
C SER A 664 18.57 34.29 -28.71
N VAL A 665 18.27 33.97 -29.95
CA VAL A 665 18.89 34.54 -31.14
C VAL A 665 17.81 35.15 -32.02
N GLY A 666 18.04 36.38 -32.47
CA GLY A 666 17.15 37.11 -33.36
C GLY A 666 17.91 37.68 -34.54
N TYR A 667 17.18 37.99 -35.61
CA TYR A 667 17.72 38.64 -36.80
C TYR A 667 16.97 39.95 -37.05
N GLN A 668 17.68 41.07 -37.08
CA GLN A 668 17.09 42.38 -37.34
C GLN A 668 16.99 42.61 -38.85
N TRP A 669 15.77 42.47 -39.37
CA TRP A 669 15.46 42.73 -40.76
C TRP A 669 14.86 44.13 -40.91
N GLN A 670 15.57 45.02 -41.62
CA GLN A 670 15.16 46.40 -41.86
C GLN A 670 15.41 46.76 -43.33
N ASP A 671 14.45 46.45 -44.19
CA ASP A 671 14.47 46.87 -45.61
C ASP A 671 13.77 48.22 -45.82
N ILE A 672 12.90 48.61 -44.90
CA ILE A 672 12.17 49.87 -44.91
C ILE A 672 12.68 50.68 -43.72
N GLU A 673 13.09 51.93 -43.94
CA GLU A 673 13.70 52.77 -42.89
C GLU A 673 12.82 52.86 -41.63
N GLN A 674 11.50 52.96 -41.80
CA GLN A 674 10.57 53.09 -40.69
C GLN A 674 10.20 51.75 -40.02
N LEU A 675 10.53 50.59 -40.59
CA LEU A 675 10.07 49.29 -40.09
C LEU A 675 11.23 48.31 -39.87
N THR A 676 11.40 47.89 -38.62
CA THR A 676 12.29 46.78 -38.25
C THR A 676 11.46 45.56 -37.84
N LEU A 677 11.68 44.44 -38.52
CA LEU A 677 11.16 43.14 -38.15
C LEU A 677 12.26 42.35 -37.43
N THR A 678 11.90 41.63 -36.36
CA THR A 678 12.86 40.82 -35.60
C THR A 678 12.26 39.46 -35.29
N PRO A 679 12.37 38.49 -36.22
CA PRO A 679 12.17 37.08 -35.87
C PRO A 679 13.21 36.65 -34.83
N THR A 680 12.74 35.94 -33.81
CA THR A 680 13.55 35.47 -32.67
C THR A 680 13.18 34.04 -32.34
N ILE A 681 14.18 33.20 -32.07
CA ILE A 681 14.01 31.88 -31.47
C ILE A 681 14.82 31.80 -30.19
N GLY A 682 14.28 31.17 -29.16
CA GLY A 682 14.95 31.00 -27.89
C GLY A 682 14.79 29.63 -27.27
N LEU A 683 15.47 29.47 -26.14
CA LEU A 683 15.35 28.36 -25.22
C LEU A 683 15.31 28.92 -23.81
N THR A 684 14.32 28.51 -23.04
CA THR A 684 14.13 28.94 -21.65
C THR A 684 13.91 27.72 -20.77
N TYR A 685 14.64 27.65 -19.67
CA TYR A 685 14.38 26.68 -18.61
C TYR A 685 13.99 27.42 -17.34
N VAL A 686 12.89 27.00 -16.73
CA VAL A 686 12.42 27.53 -15.45
C VAL A 686 12.16 26.37 -14.50
N TYR A 687 12.69 26.44 -13.29
CA TYR A 687 12.49 25.46 -12.23
C TYR A 687 11.90 26.15 -11.01
N THR A 688 10.87 25.58 -10.41
CA THR A 688 10.23 26.12 -9.20
C THR A 688 10.05 25.04 -8.15
N GLU A 689 10.37 25.35 -6.89
CA GLU A 689 10.17 24.49 -5.72
C GLU A 689 9.33 25.23 -4.66
N ASN A 690 8.28 24.57 -4.16
CA ASN A 690 7.54 24.97 -2.97
C ASN A 690 8.04 24.22 -1.74
N SER A 691 8.16 24.92 -0.61
CA SER A 691 8.54 24.32 0.67
C SER A 691 7.47 23.38 1.22
N ALA A 692 7.91 22.33 1.91
CA ALA A 692 7.02 21.53 2.73
C ALA A 692 6.33 22.41 3.78
N HIS A 693 5.04 22.21 3.99
CA HIS A 693 4.25 23.05 4.88
C HIS A 693 3.03 22.32 5.43
N ASN A 694 2.48 22.87 6.52
CA ASN A 694 1.23 22.39 7.12
C ASN A 694 0.04 23.17 6.56
N VAL A 695 -1.08 22.48 6.45
CA VAL A 695 -2.39 23.06 6.16
C VAL A 695 -3.24 22.99 7.41
N SER A 696 -3.65 24.16 7.88
CA SER A 696 -4.50 24.29 9.04
C SER A 696 -5.97 24.34 8.62
N TYR A 697 -6.79 23.44 9.14
CA TYR A 697 -8.24 23.46 8.99
C TYR A 697 -8.85 23.97 10.29
N ASN A 698 -9.56 25.11 10.26
CA ASN A 698 -10.11 25.79 11.45
C ASN A 698 -9.07 25.96 12.57
N ASN A 699 -7.86 26.40 12.20
CA ASN A 699 -6.69 26.56 13.08
C ASN A 699 -6.07 25.26 13.64
N ILE A 700 -6.31 24.11 13.00
CA ILE A 700 -5.67 22.83 13.37
C ILE A 700 -4.83 22.32 12.20
N ASP A 701 -3.53 22.17 12.40
CA ASP A 701 -2.61 21.59 11.41
C ASP A 701 -2.94 20.11 11.19
N LEU A 702 -3.60 19.82 10.07
CA LEU A 702 -4.13 18.49 9.77
C LEU A 702 -3.33 17.78 8.70
N VAL A 703 -2.96 18.50 7.64
CA VAL A 703 -2.25 17.95 6.48
C VAL A 703 -0.87 18.58 6.40
N LYS A 704 0.13 17.80 6.02
CA LYS A 704 1.46 18.27 5.71
C LYS A 704 1.81 17.90 4.27
N TYR A 705 1.98 18.92 3.44
CA TYR A 705 2.53 18.78 2.11
C TYR A 705 4.05 18.70 2.21
N GLY A 706 4.63 17.75 1.49
CA GLY A 706 6.06 17.64 1.25
C GLY A 706 6.54 18.75 0.33
N LYS A 707 7.84 18.76 0.07
CA LYS A 707 8.38 19.61 -0.98
C LYS A 707 7.77 19.19 -2.32
N ALA A 708 7.49 20.17 -3.15
CA ALA A 708 6.97 19.92 -4.49
C ALA A 708 7.70 20.81 -5.48
N SER A 709 8.07 20.25 -6.62
CA SER A 709 8.80 20.97 -7.66
C SER A 709 8.15 20.80 -9.01
N ASN A 710 8.42 21.76 -9.89
CA ASN A 710 7.95 21.76 -11.26
C ASN A 710 9.01 22.43 -12.15
N GLU A 711 9.01 22.07 -13.42
CA GLU A 711 9.91 22.65 -14.41
C GLU A 711 9.21 22.93 -15.74
N ALA A 712 9.78 23.85 -16.50
CA ALA A 712 9.34 24.22 -17.83
C ALA A 712 10.55 24.39 -18.74
N LEU A 713 10.59 23.65 -19.84
CA LEU A 713 11.53 23.85 -20.94
C LEU A 713 10.76 24.40 -22.14
N LEU A 714 10.93 25.68 -22.42
CA LEU A 714 10.19 26.41 -23.44
C LEU A 714 11.07 26.71 -24.65
N ILE A 715 10.54 26.51 -25.85
CA ILE A 715 11.12 26.99 -27.11
C ILE A 715 10.21 28.10 -27.65
N PRO A 716 10.44 29.37 -27.29
CA PRO A 716 9.73 30.50 -27.87
C PRO A 716 10.21 30.80 -29.29
N ILE A 717 9.26 31.05 -30.18
CA ILE A 717 9.46 31.59 -31.52
C ILE A 717 8.59 32.86 -31.61
N ASP A 718 9.24 34.02 -31.67
CA ASP A 718 8.59 35.32 -31.63
C ASP A 718 8.89 36.10 -32.93
N LEU A 719 7.93 36.93 -33.36
CA LEU A 719 8.12 37.97 -34.35
C LEU A 719 7.74 39.31 -33.73
N MET A 720 8.67 40.25 -33.75
CA MET A 720 8.42 41.64 -33.36
C MET A 720 8.49 42.55 -34.57
N ALA A 721 7.60 43.53 -34.62
CA ALA A 721 7.64 44.65 -35.56
C ALA A 721 7.74 45.97 -34.78
N ASN A 722 8.70 46.83 -35.16
CA ASN A 722 8.82 48.19 -34.64
C ASN A 722 8.68 49.16 -35.80
N TYR A 723 7.73 50.07 -35.67
CA TYR A 723 7.43 51.09 -36.66
C TYR A 723 7.71 52.48 -36.11
N SER A 724 8.65 53.20 -36.73
CA SER A 724 8.97 54.59 -36.39
C SER A 724 7.91 55.50 -37.00
N LEU A 725 7.02 56.03 -36.15
CA LEU A 725 5.99 57.00 -36.56
C LEU A 725 6.61 58.35 -36.91
N TRP A 726 7.57 58.76 -36.11
CA TRP A 726 8.27 60.03 -36.25
C TRP A 726 9.60 59.99 -35.52
N GLN A 727 10.61 60.63 -36.11
CA GLN A 727 11.95 60.75 -35.55
C GLN A 727 12.53 62.12 -35.92
N ASP A 728 12.86 62.90 -34.91
CA ASP A 728 13.63 64.15 -35.00
C ASP A 728 14.94 64.01 -34.22
N LYS A 729 15.74 65.08 -34.14
CA LYS A 729 17.06 65.05 -33.46
C LYS A 729 16.99 64.68 -31.98
N GLU A 730 15.93 65.08 -31.28
CA GLU A 730 15.80 64.91 -29.83
C GLU A 730 14.67 63.95 -29.42
N SER A 731 13.80 63.55 -30.35
CA SER A 731 12.60 62.79 -30.04
C SER A 731 12.28 61.71 -31.06
N GLN A 732 11.79 60.57 -30.58
CA GLN A 732 11.35 59.45 -31.42
C GLN A 732 10.07 58.84 -30.85
N LEU A 733 9.10 58.56 -31.72
CA LEU A 733 7.89 57.81 -31.38
C LEU A 733 7.86 56.50 -32.15
N LEU A 734 7.83 55.38 -31.41
CA LEU A 734 7.81 54.02 -31.96
C LEU A 734 6.51 53.32 -31.59
N LEU A 735 5.89 52.67 -32.56
CA LEU A 735 4.87 51.64 -32.34
C LEU A 735 5.51 50.26 -32.37
N ARG A 736 5.11 49.40 -31.45
CA ARG A 736 5.57 48.03 -31.35
C ARG A 736 4.40 47.07 -31.43
N ALA A 737 4.59 45.99 -32.19
CA ALA A 737 3.72 44.82 -32.19
C ALA A 737 4.58 43.57 -32.01
N LYS A 738 4.09 42.61 -31.22
CA LYS A 738 4.74 41.32 -30.98
C LYS A 738 3.70 40.22 -31.13
N THR A 739 4.10 39.12 -31.77
CA THR A 739 3.34 37.87 -31.79
C THR A 739 4.31 36.71 -31.66
N GLY A 740 3.87 35.60 -31.09
CA GLY A 740 4.75 34.45 -30.94
C GLY A 740 4.05 33.19 -30.46
N TYR A 741 4.81 32.12 -30.51
CA TYR A 741 4.39 30.79 -30.12
C TYR A 741 5.50 30.10 -29.33
N SER A 742 5.17 29.48 -28.21
CA SER A 742 6.10 28.76 -27.37
C SER A 742 5.69 27.29 -27.24
N PHE A 743 6.63 26.40 -27.55
CA PHE A 743 6.50 24.97 -27.31
C PHE A 743 7.02 24.65 -25.92
N ASN A 744 6.21 23.99 -25.09
CA ASN A 744 6.65 23.44 -23.82
C ASN A 744 7.03 21.96 -23.98
N LEU A 745 8.29 21.64 -23.71
CA LEU A 745 8.85 20.29 -23.82
C LEU A 745 8.84 19.53 -22.50
N SER A 746 8.50 20.17 -21.38
CA SER A 746 8.39 19.50 -20.07
C SER A 746 7.10 18.69 -19.96
N ASP A 747 7.17 17.59 -19.21
CA ASP A 747 6.01 16.81 -18.82
C ASP A 747 5.28 17.47 -17.65
N ASP A 748 3.95 17.30 -17.57
CA ASP A 748 3.09 17.96 -16.58
C ASP A 748 3.13 17.30 -15.18
N GLU A 749 4.23 16.63 -14.82
CA GLU A 749 4.31 15.87 -13.58
C GLU A 749 4.76 16.76 -12.42
N PHE A 750 3.79 17.10 -11.59
CA PHE A 750 4.05 17.65 -10.25
C PHE A 750 3.82 16.52 -9.26
N ASP A 751 4.84 16.16 -8.50
CA ASP A 751 4.71 15.19 -7.41
C ASP A 751 4.86 15.91 -6.07
N SER A 752 3.94 15.62 -5.15
CA SER A 752 4.00 16.11 -3.79
C SER A 752 3.60 14.99 -2.84
N ASP A 753 4.49 14.68 -1.91
CA ASP A 753 4.22 13.77 -0.81
C ASP A 753 3.22 14.42 0.16
N ILE A 754 2.01 13.89 0.26
CA ILE A 754 1.03 14.35 1.25
C ILE A 754 1.07 13.41 2.45
N THR A 755 1.15 13.99 3.64
CA THR A 755 1.10 13.29 4.94
C THR A 755 0.05 13.92 5.85
N ILE A 756 -0.49 13.14 6.79
CA ILE A 756 -1.48 13.64 7.76
C ILE A 756 -0.79 13.78 9.11
N ASN A 757 -0.80 15.01 9.66
CA ASN A 757 -0.18 15.29 10.93
C ASN A 757 -0.95 14.60 12.08
N GLY A 758 -0.22 13.93 12.97
CA GLY A 758 -0.78 13.21 14.11
C GLY A 758 -1.20 11.77 13.83
N ILE A 759 -0.96 11.24 12.62
CA ILE A 759 -1.16 9.81 12.29
C ILE A 759 0.17 9.22 11.81
N ASN A 760 0.80 8.39 12.64
CA ASN A 760 1.99 7.63 12.23
C ASN A 760 1.57 6.41 11.39
N GLY A 761 2.40 5.98 10.43
CA GLY A 761 2.21 4.72 9.70
C GLY A 761 1.22 4.74 8.52
N LEU A 762 0.68 5.90 8.14
CA LEU A 762 0.01 6.04 6.84
C LEU A 762 1.06 6.05 5.71
N SER A 763 0.78 5.32 4.62
CA SER A 763 1.55 5.44 3.38
C SER A 763 1.48 6.88 2.87
N LYS A 764 2.62 7.41 2.39
CA LYS A 764 2.67 8.69 1.66
C LYS A 764 1.64 8.66 0.53
N MET A 765 0.87 9.74 0.38
CA MET A 765 -0.02 9.90 -0.76
C MET A 765 0.71 10.75 -1.79
N SER A 766 0.80 10.27 -3.03
CA SER A 766 1.30 11.07 -4.16
C SER A 766 0.14 11.53 -5.03
N ALA A 767 0.29 12.70 -5.63
CA ALA A 767 -0.68 13.26 -6.56
C ALA A 767 0.06 13.88 -7.73
N ASN A 768 -0.31 13.48 -8.95
CA ASN A 768 0.23 14.05 -10.19
C ASN A 768 -0.69 15.17 -10.68
N SER A 769 -0.13 16.34 -11.01
CA SER A 769 -0.90 17.38 -11.70
C SER A 769 -1.07 17.09 -13.19
N SER A 770 -2.01 17.76 -13.86
CA SER A 770 -2.14 17.69 -15.32
C SER A 770 -2.69 18.98 -15.90
N ASN A 771 -1.97 20.10 -15.72
CA ASN A 771 -2.55 21.40 -16.02
C ASN A 771 -1.75 22.34 -16.94
N ARG A 772 -0.61 21.92 -17.54
CA ARG A 772 0.10 22.77 -18.49
C ARG A 772 -0.18 22.37 -19.93
N SER A 773 -0.46 23.37 -20.77
CA SER A 773 -0.57 23.15 -22.21
C SER A 773 0.83 22.94 -22.79
N LYS A 774 0.96 22.06 -23.79
CA LYS A 774 2.19 21.96 -24.59
C LYS A 774 2.45 23.19 -25.46
N ASN A 775 1.47 24.08 -25.55
CA ASN A 775 1.40 25.16 -26.51
C ASN A 775 0.91 26.45 -25.85
N GLN A 776 1.68 27.52 -25.99
CA GLN A 776 1.33 28.88 -25.58
C GLN A 776 1.48 29.82 -26.78
N TYR A 777 0.54 30.75 -26.96
CA TYR A 777 0.66 31.83 -27.94
C TYR A 777 0.69 33.17 -27.23
N ASN A 778 1.44 34.13 -27.77
CA ASN A 778 1.53 35.48 -27.24
C ASN A 778 1.21 36.51 -28.32
N VAL A 779 0.54 37.59 -27.91
CA VAL A 779 0.27 38.77 -28.74
C VAL A 779 0.42 40.00 -27.87
N GLY A 780 1.11 41.02 -28.34
CA GLY A 780 1.29 42.25 -27.61
C GLY A 780 1.48 43.45 -28.52
N GLY A 781 1.32 44.63 -27.95
CA GLY A 781 1.56 45.88 -28.63
C GLY A 781 1.84 47.00 -27.63
N GLY A 782 2.54 48.03 -28.10
CA GLY A 782 2.87 49.14 -27.24
C GLY A 782 3.48 50.32 -27.97
N ILE A 783 3.78 51.35 -27.20
CA ILE A 783 4.24 52.65 -27.68
C ILE A 783 5.49 53.00 -26.89
N THR A 784 6.54 53.45 -27.58
CA THR A 784 7.74 54.01 -26.94
C THR A 784 7.94 55.44 -27.40
N TYR A 785 8.06 56.36 -26.45
CA TYR A 785 8.45 57.74 -26.68
C TYR A 785 9.83 57.97 -26.10
N LYS A 786 10.77 58.36 -26.95
CA LYS A 786 12.13 58.73 -26.55
C LYS A 786 12.27 60.25 -26.63
N TYR A 787 12.84 60.85 -25.60
CA TYR A 787 13.15 62.26 -25.53
C TYR A 787 14.47 62.49 -24.81
N ASN A 788 15.49 62.93 -25.55
CA ASN A 788 16.85 63.11 -25.05
C ASN A 788 17.38 61.83 -24.34
N MET A 789 17.69 61.91 -23.04
CA MET A 789 18.19 60.80 -22.23
C MET A 789 17.08 59.87 -21.70
N VAL A 790 15.81 60.17 -21.94
CA VAL A 790 14.67 59.51 -21.31
C VAL A 790 13.85 58.72 -22.33
N ASP A 791 13.60 57.44 -22.05
CA ASP A 791 12.65 56.62 -22.79
C ASP A 791 11.46 56.26 -21.89
N ILE A 792 10.24 56.48 -22.39
CA ILE A 792 9.00 56.06 -21.76
C ILE A 792 8.31 55.04 -22.67
N ASN A 793 7.85 53.94 -22.10
CA ASN A 793 7.20 52.88 -22.85
C ASN A 793 5.98 52.34 -22.10
N ILE A 794 4.89 52.12 -22.84
CA ILE A 794 3.69 51.46 -22.35
C ILE A 794 3.40 50.28 -23.27
N ASP A 795 3.34 49.08 -22.72
CA ASP A 795 3.01 47.86 -23.47
C ASP A 795 1.85 47.10 -22.83
N TYR A 796 1.04 46.48 -23.68
CA TYR A 796 0.08 45.44 -23.34
C TYR A 796 0.53 44.11 -23.95
N GLN A 797 0.42 43.03 -23.18
CA GLN A 797 0.76 41.70 -23.64
C GLN A 797 -0.25 40.66 -23.14
N TYR A 798 -0.63 39.77 -24.04
CA TYR A 798 -1.53 38.66 -23.78
C TYR A 798 -0.79 37.35 -24.03
N PHE A 799 -0.93 36.40 -23.11
CA PHE A 799 -0.49 35.02 -23.24
C PHE A 799 -1.70 34.09 -23.11
N GLY A 800 -1.91 33.26 -24.11
CA GLY A 800 -3.00 32.30 -24.15
C GLY A 800 -2.52 30.86 -24.22
N GLU A 801 -3.22 29.98 -23.51
CA GLU A 801 -3.00 28.54 -23.50
C GLU A 801 -4.34 27.81 -23.44
N SER A 802 -4.33 26.49 -23.62
CA SER A 802 -5.52 25.68 -23.37
C SER A 802 -5.99 25.89 -21.92
N LYS A 803 -7.17 26.51 -21.76
CA LYS A 803 -7.83 26.80 -20.47
C LYS A 803 -7.16 27.84 -19.57
N ARG A 804 -6.20 28.62 -20.08
CA ARG A 804 -5.51 29.66 -19.30
C ARG A 804 -5.25 30.90 -20.15
N ASN A 805 -5.52 32.06 -19.57
CA ASN A 805 -5.29 33.36 -20.21
C ASN A 805 -4.66 34.33 -19.21
N SER A 806 -3.54 34.95 -19.60
CA SER A 806 -2.80 35.92 -18.78
C SER A 806 -2.60 37.23 -19.55
N ASN A 807 -2.80 38.36 -18.88
CA ASN A 807 -2.78 39.70 -19.44
C ASN A 807 -1.84 40.58 -18.62
N TYR A 808 -0.97 41.32 -19.28
CA TYR A 808 0.02 42.20 -18.67
C TYR A 808 -0.13 43.61 -19.24
N ILE A 809 -0.12 44.60 -18.36
CA ILE A 809 0.05 46.01 -18.70
C ILE A 809 1.32 46.46 -18.01
N THR A 810 2.24 47.05 -18.78
CA THR A 810 3.55 47.49 -18.28
C THR A 810 3.81 48.94 -18.65
N ALA A 811 4.54 49.64 -17.77
CA ALA A 811 4.95 51.02 -17.98
C ALA A 811 6.42 51.17 -17.57
N LEU A 812 7.30 51.33 -18.55
CA LEU A 812 8.74 51.43 -18.38
C LEU A 812 9.21 52.87 -18.55
N ALA A 813 10.11 53.29 -17.67
CA ALA A 813 10.90 54.52 -17.80
C ALA A 813 12.39 54.15 -17.72
N LYS A 814 13.20 54.68 -18.65
CA LYS A 814 14.65 54.50 -18.69
C LYS A 814 15.33 55.86 -18.80
N ILE A 815 16.46 56.02 -18.13
CA ILE A 815 17.37 57.16 -18.23
C ILE A 815 18.75 56.62 -18.64
N SER A 816 19.34 57.23 -19.67
CA SER A 816 20.71 56.96 -20.16
C SER A 816 21.63 58.13 -19.78
N PHE A 817 22.83 57.87 -19.26
CA PHE A 817 23.76 58.92 -18.79
C PHE A 817 25.25 58.51 -18.83
#